data_AF-A0A931GA68-F1
#
_entry.id   AF-A0A931GA68-F1
#
_cell.length_a   1.000
_cell.length_b   1.000
_cell.length_c   1.000
_cell.angle_alpha   90.00
_cell.angle_beta   90.00
_cell.angle_gamma   90.00
#
_symmetry.space_group_name_H-M   'P 1'
#
loop_
_entity.id
_entity.type
_entity.pdbx_description
1 polymer ?
#
loop_
_entity_poly.entity_id
_entity_poly.type
_entity_poly.pdbx_seq_one_letter_code
_entity_poly.pdbx_strand_id
1 'polypeptide(L)'
;MSANTDEYDSPAALTIVAAMASFIVPLSLGILLQWEQVLGLIQAAIIALGVVAITGHPGLYKHFPLPLMSLILGFSFNLWGEVSGFLGFFVGLFVLLFSGVHLFFWMQFLGFTSKDFRYRHTLSSHGRKVDWEPTSRSDYLPQHGTAWLARTIAGFAWAIDGRVSEQLQAGVDQWSRPIARVTAASPAPTEPPVAVGTPTPEHRCQGQIDGSGRLTFNAPGGSHMLRGEPFSAVDGQGAPGFGLWLDDQPTGLLLEQGASVLWSDDGQSLVCFARAESQSFEETTSWLWRSASGWRPLEEPWQSLVDEPLLEWGAPVRLEGGRLFYDALMHGPQAERSMSLTLCIELEGERAGTASLQPASMSGDAQPCLTLLRKSRDGRRHAFACHIGAWQLPGLWCLDHRISDCGRYLALIAFAEAPAIPHQLVVADVLARRLLRVDEALLIARLEAFEEGVIRLQQIVGRRASAMGTGPLPHLEALAPSAEQADAFVALGRLHHRITQIAVDPWSLRLLPNWRLQWRPVPASAQGDYLLAAPGAGDAAWLFGLDSYVREGNSLPGGACVLTASGCGVADLAPSMAWSADGRYLALSRRVIGEVTVQWHLLLLDTQDHTLRHAPQPLAAMPCFEAFDAAGLHVSGVEQQVQLVAMQALLALPRQMLIRTGDIWLLAEQLSDAVHWHHLDSRHLQSWRSPAGESSRA
;
A
#
# COMPACT_ATOMS: atom_id res chain seq x y z
N MET A 1 17.26 -44.82 13.27
CA MET A 1 16.26 -45.21 14.29
C MET A 1 15.38 -44.00 14.52
N SER A 2 14.08 -44.24 14.45
CA SER A 2 12.98 -43.27 14.57
C SER A 2 12.96 -42.59 15.94
N ALA A 3 12.69 -41.28 15.94
CA ALA A 3 11.84 -40.65 16.94
C ALA A 3 11.07 -39.55 16.23
N ASN A 4 9.92 -39.97 15.70
CA ASN A 4 8.74 -39.13 15.54
C ASN A 4 8.50 -38.35 16.84
N THR A 5 8.61 -37.04 16.79
CA THR A 5 7.82 -36.16 17.65
C THR A 5 7.14 -35.16 16.74
N ASP A 6 5.83 -35.33 16.62
CA ASP A 6 4.93 -34.45 15.90
C ASP A 6 5.08 -33.02 16.41
N GLU A 7 5.43 -32.13 15.48
CA GLU A 7 5.59 -30.69 15.69
C GLU A 7 4.20 -30.03 15.61
N TYR A 8 3.35 -30.34 16.58
CA TYR A 8 2.06 -29.69 16.81
C TYR A 8 1.96 -29.38 18.30
N ASP A 9 2.64 -28.32 18.74
CA ASP A 9 2.23 -27.48 19.87
C ASP A 9 3.17 -26.27 20.10
N SER A 10 2.58 -25.06 20.07
CA SER A 10 3.06 -23.75 20.59
C SER A 10 4.11 -22.92 19.82
N PRO A 11 3.68 -21.88 19.05
CA PRO A 11 4.60 -20.84 18.53
C PRO A 11 4.67 -19.57 19.41
N ALA A 12 3.69 -19.30 20.29
CA ALA A 12 3.69 -18.08 21.10
C ALA A 12 4.63 -18.17 22.31
N ALA A 13 4.64 -19.30 23.01
CA ALA A 13 5.50 -19.47 24.19
C ALA A 13 6.99 -19.51 23.82
N LEU A 14 7.34 -20.15 22.69
CA LEU A 14 8.72 -20.22 22.19
C LEU A 14 9.25 -18.84 21.76
N THR A 15 8.40 -18.00 21.18
CA THR A 15 8.75 -16.62 20.81
C THR A 15 8.92 -15.72 22.04
N ILE A 16 8.06 -15.87 23.06
CA ILE A 16 8.19 -15.15 24.34
C ILE A 16 9.42 -15.62 25.10
N VAL A 17 9.69 -16.92 25.16
CA VAL A 17 10.89 -17.49 25.79
C VAL A 17 12.15 -17.03 25.07
N ALA A 18 12.16 -16.98 23.74
CA ALA A 18 13.28 -16.45 22.96
C ALA A 18 13.48 -14.94 23.19
N ALA A 19 12.40 -14.15 23.25
CA ALA A 19 12.47 -12.72 23.54
C ALA A 19 12.98 -12.46 24.97
N MET A 20 12.47 -13.21 25.97
CA MET A 20 12.94 -13.14 27.35
C MET A 20 14.40 -13.59 27.47
N ALA A 21 14.80 -14.68 26.79
CA ALA A 21 16.18 -15.13 26.77
C ALA A 21 17.12 -14.08 26.15
N SER A 22 16.67 -13.39 25.09
CA SER A 22 17.45 -12.32 24.43
C SER A 22 17.62 -11.05 25.28
N PHE A 23 16.86 -10.91 26.37
CA PHE A 23 16.98 -9.80 27.32
C PHE A 23 17.67 -10.23 28.62
N ILE A 24 17.22 -11.33 29.23
CA ILE A 24 17.67 -11.79 30.56
C ILE A 24 19.10 -12.31 30.49
N VAL A 25 19.43 -13.15 29.50
CA VAL A 25 20.77 -13.78 29.43
C VAL A 25 21.87 -12.74 29.24
N PRO A 26 21.78 -11.78 28.29
CA PRO A 26 22.81 -10.75 28.14
C PRO A 26 22.87 -9.80 29.33
N LEU A 27 21.72 -9.47 29.95
CA LEU A 27 21.69 -8.64 31.16
C LEU A 27 22.42 -9.33 32.32
N SER A 28 22.14 -10.62 32.56
CA SER A 28 22.83 -11.40 33.60
C SER A 28 24.32 -11.54 33.32
N LEU A 29 24.72 -11.77 32.06
CA LEU A 29 26.13 -11.83 31.67
C LEU A 29 26.83 -10.49 31.91
N GLY A 30 26.18 -9.36 31.60
CA GLY A 30 26.73 -8.03 31.85
C GLY A 30 26.90 -7.71 33.34
N ILE A 31 26.01 -8.23 34.21
CA ILE A 31 26.07 -8.02 35.66
C ILE A 31 27.10 -8.93 36.34
N LEU A 32 27.18 -10.20 35.92
CA LEU A 32 27.86 -11.26 36.69
C LEU A 32 29.29 -11.56 36.23
N LEU A 33 29.64 -11.24 34.98
CA LEU A 33 31.00 -11.48 34.48
C LEU A 33 31.96 -10.36 34.91
N GLN A 34 33.26 -10.67 34.89
CA GLN A 34 34.28 -9.66 35.12
C GLN A 34 34.27 -8.62 33.99
N TRP A 35 34.53 -7.36 34.33
CA TRP A 35 34.36 -6.23 33.41
C TRP A 35 35.16 -6.39 32.10
N GLU A 36 36.34 -7.00 32.14
CA GLU A 36 37.17 -7.31 30.96
C GLU A 36 36.48 -8.29 29.99
N GLN A 37 35.76 -9.29 30.52
CA GLN A 37 35.04 -10.29 29.73
C GLN A 37 33.79 -9.70 29.09
N VAL A 38 33.08 -8.82 29.82
CA VAL A 38 31.92 -8.10 29.30
C VAL A 38 32.33 -7.15 28.16
N LEU A 39 33.47 -6.46 28.30
CA LEU A 39 34.00 -5.59 27.25
C LEU A 39 34.33 -6.38 25.98
N GLY A 40 34.92 -7.57 26.12
CA GLY A 40 35.18 -8.49 25.00
C GLY A 40 33.90 -8.96 24.30
N LEU A 41 32.84 -9.25 25.05
CA LEU A 41 31.53 -9.63 24.48
C LEU A 41 30.86 -8.47 23.74
N ILE A 42 30.92 -7.25 24.29
CA ILE A 42 30.41 -6.04 23.64
C ILE A 42 31.16 -5.80 22.31
N GLN A 43 32.49 -5.92 22.32
CA GLN A 43 33.30 -5.75 21.12
C GLN A 43 32.99 -6.82 20.06
N ALA A 44 32.86 -8.08 20.45
CA ALA A 44 32.50 -9.17 19.54
C ALA A 44 31.10 -8.95 18.92
N ALA A 45 30.13 -8.47 19.71
CA ALA A 45 28.78 -8.17 19.23
C ALA A 45 28.77 -6.98 18.25
N ILE A 46 29.57 -5.94 18.50
CA ILE A 46 29.73 -4.81 17.57
C ILE A 46 30.38 -5.26 16.26
N ILE A 47 31.42 -6.10 16.32
CA ILE A 47 32.06 -6.67 15.13
C ILE A 47 31.07 -7.53 14.34
N ALA A 48 30.29 -8.39 15.01
CA ALA A 48 29.27 -9.20 14.38
C ALA A 48 28.19 -8.34 13.69
N LEU A 49 27.76 -7.24 14.33
CA LEU A 49 26.82 -6.28 13.74
C LEU A 49 27.41 -5.61 12.50
N GLY A 50 28.69 -5.24 12.52
CA GLY A 50 29.42 -4.71 11.37
C GLY A 50 29.50 -5.71 10.22
N VAL A 51 29.79 -6.99 10.50
CA VAL A 51 29.82 -8.06 9.49
C VAL A 51 28.42 -8.30 8.90
N VAL A 52 27.36 -8.30 9.70
CA VAL A 52 25.97 -8.43 9.22
C VAL A 52 25.57 -7.23 8.34
N ALA A 53 26.00 -6.03 8.69
CA ALA A 53 25.77 -4.83 7.88
C ALA A 53 26.50 -4.89 6.53
N ILE A 54 27.74 -5.39 6.52
CA ILE A 54 28.55 -5.54 5.29
C ILE A 54 28.02 -6.67 4.39
N THR A 55 27.50 -7.76 4.98
CA THR A 55 27.02 -8.94 4.23
C THR A 55 25.59 -8.82 3.71
N GLY A 56 24.89 -7.73 4.01
CA GLY A 56 23.60 -7.38 3.40
C GLY A 56 22.45 -8.33 3.77
N HIS A 57 22.40 -8.83 5.01
CA HIS A 57 21.32 -9.70 5.50
C HIS A 57 20.36 -8.94 6.44
N PRO A 58 19.36 -8.22 5.88
CA PRO A 58 18.49 -7.36 6.67
C PRO A 58 17.51 -8.13 7.58
N GLY A 59 17.36 -9.45 7.46
CA GLY A 59 16.52 -10.21 8.39
C GLY A 59 17.09 -10.28 9.81
N LEU A 60 18.43 -10.35 9.93
CA LEU A 60 19.11 -10.59 11.20
C LEU A 60 19.25 -9.33 12.06
N TYR A 61 19.20 -8.12 11.47
CA TYR A 61 19.40 -6.87 12.22
C TYR A 61 18.33 -6.64 13.30
N LYS A 62 17.10 -7.14 13.11
CA LYS A 62 15.98 -6.87 14.02
C LYS A 62 16.18 -7.47 15.42
N HIS A 63 17.11 -8.41 15.55
CA HIS A 63 17.27 -9.23 16.75
C HIS A 63 18.55 -8.93 17.56
N PHE A 64 19.46 -8.08 17.07
CA PHE A 64 20.73 -7.74 17.73
C PHE A 64 20.73 -6.52 18.67
N PRO A 65 19.93 -5.46 18.47
CA PRO A 65 19.98 -4.27 19.32
C PRO A 65 19.60 -4.55 20.77
N LEU A 66 18.57 -5.38 20.97
CA LEU A 66 18.06 -5.71 22.29
C LEU A 66 19.09 -6.45 23.17
N PRO A 67 19.73 -7.54 22.72
CA PRO A 67 20.75 -8.23 23.53
C PRO A 67 22.00 -7.37 23.79
N LEU A 68 22.41 -6.53 22.83
CA LEU A 68 23.55 -5.61 23.03
C LEU A 68 23.23 -4.54 24.08
N MET A 69 22.02 -3.98 24.06
CA MET A 69 21.56 -3.02 25.06
C MET A 69 21.40 -3.64 26.44
N SER A 70 20.86 -4.86 26.51
CA SER A 70 20.79 -5.61 27.77
C SER A 70 22.17 -5.89 28.35
N LEU A 71 23.16 -6.24 27.52
CA LEU A 71 24.54 -6.48 27.95
C LEU A 71 25.21 -5.20 28.47
N ILE A 72 25.04 -4.07 27.77
CA ILE A 72 25.58 -2.77 28.18
C ILE A 72 24.90 -2.27 29.47
N LEU A 73 23.58 -2.46 29.60
CA LEU A 73 22.84 -2.16 30.81
C LEU A 73 23.35 -2.98 31.99
N GLY A 74 23.61 -4.27 31.79
CA GLY A 74 24.18 -5.14 32.81
C GLY A 74 25.60 -4.71 33.22
N PHE A 75 26.44 -4.34 32.24
CA PHE A 75 27.78 -3.83 32.47
C PHE A 75 27.79 -2.55 33.32
N SER A 76 26.85 -1.63 33.07
CA SER A 76 26.70 -0.42 33.87
C SER A 76 26.39 -0.73 35.35
N PHE A 77 25.61 -1.78 35.64
CA PHE A 77 25.38 -2.22 37.01
C PHE A 77 26.59 -2.91 37.63
N ASN A 78 27.35 -3.70 36.86
CA ASN A 78 28.59 -4.31 37.31
C ASN A 78 29.64 -3.27 37.73
N LEU A 79 29.84 -2.22 36.92
CA LEU A 79 30.74 -1.10 37.22
C LEU A 79 30.31 -0.29 38.46
N TRP A 80 29.01 -0.21 38.71
CA TRP A 80 28.48 0.39 39.95
C TRP A 80 28.86 -0.46 41.18
N GLY A 81 28.88 -1.79 41.05
CA GLY A 81 29.28 -2.70 42.13
C GLY A 81 30.77 -2.66 42.46
N GLU A 82 31.65 -2.53 41.46
CA GLU A 82 33.11 -2.56 41.66
C GLU A 82 33.71 -1.22 42.13
N VAL A 83 33.11 -0.09 41.76
CA VAL A 83 33.64 1.24 42.12
C VAL A 83 32.85 1.81 43.31
N SER A 84 33.48 1.89 44.48
CA SER A 84 32.75 2.23 45.71
C SER A 84 32.20 3.68 45.73
N GLY A 85 30.95 3.83 46.15
CA GLY A 85 30.33 5.11 46.48
C GLY A 85 29.74 5.86 45.29
N PHE A 86 29.49 7.18 45.47
CA PHE A 86 28.88 8.04 44.45
C PHE A 86 29.62 8.04 43.11
N LEU A 87 30.94 7.79 43.13
CA LEU A 87 31.76 7.74 41.92
C LEU A 87 31.35 6.58 41.00
N GLY A 88 31.09 5.38 41.54
CA GLY A 88 30.63 4.24 40.75
C GLY A 88 29.26 4.45 40.14
N PHE A 89 28.37 5.14 40.85
CA PHE A 89 27.07 5.55 40.33
C PHE A 89 27.22 6.50 39.13
N PHE A 90 28.04 7.55 39.24
CA PHE A 90 28.25 8.49 38.14
C PHE A 90 28.97 7.85 36.96
N VAL A 91 29.93 6.96 37.19
CA VAL A 91 30.62 6.22 36.12
C VAL A 91 29.66 5.26 35.42
N GLY A 92 28.86 4.48 36.17
CA GLY A 92 27.86 3.57 35.59
C GLY A 92 26.78 4.32 34.80
N LEU A 93 26.28 5.45 35.33
CA LEU A 93 25.31 6.30 34.67
C LEU A 93 25.89 6.98 33.42
N PHE A 94 27.15 7.43 33.49
CA PHE A 94 27.84 7.99 32.33
C PHE A 94 28.02 6.95 31.24
N VAL A 95 28.46 5.73 31.56
CA VAL A 95 28.60 4.64 30.59
C VAL A 95 27.24 4.28 29.98
N LEU A 96 26.17 4.25 30.75
CA LEU A 96 24.82 3.98 30.25
C LEU A 96 24.35 5.05 29.25
N LEU A 97 24.41 6.32 29.67
CA LEU A 97 23.95 7.45 28.86
C LEU A 97 24.84 7.65 27.64
N PHE A 98 26.15 7.62 27.81
CA PHE A 98 27.09 7.77 26.71
C PHE A 98 26.99 6.61 25.73
N SER A 99 26.88 5.36 26.17
CA SER A 99 26.70 4.21 25.28
C SER A 99 25.35 4.24 24.56
N GLY A 100 24.28 4.68 25.23
CA GLY A 100 22.97 4.87 24.61
C GLY A 100 22.98 5.95 23.53
N VAL A 101 23.60 7.10 23.82
CA VAL A 101 23.76 8.21 22.86
C VAL A 101 24.69 7.80 21.72
N HIS A 102 25.80 7.12 22.00
CA HIS A 102 26.76 6.72 20.98
C HIS A 102 26.22 5.59 20.09
N LEU A 103 25.45 4.65 20.63
CA LEU A 103 24.70 3.69 19.83
C LEU A 103 23.64 4.39 18.99
N PHE A 104 22.91 5.36 19.53
CA PHE A 104 21.94 6.14 18.75
C PHE A 104 22.61 6.86 17.58
N PHE A 105 23.75 7.53 17.81
CA PHE A 105 24.52 8.17 16.75
C PHE A 105 25.14 7.17 15.77
N TRP A 106 25.60 6.00 16.22
CA TRP A 106 26.08 4.94 15.33
C TRP A 106 24.95 4.35 14.49
N MET A 107 23.77 4.16 15.07
CA MET A 107 22.58 3.75 14.34
C MET A 107 22.15 4.84 13.35
N GLN A 108 22.32 6.12 13.68
CA GLN A 108 22.05 7.23 12.76
C GLN A 108 23.11 7.37 11.65
N PHE A 109 24.39 7.17 11.96
CA PHE A 109 25.53 7.24 11.04
C PHE A 109 25.53 6.07 10.05
N LEU A 110 25.22 4.86 10.53
CA LEU A 110 24.89 3.71 9.69
C LEU A 110 23.46 3.78 9.12
N GLY A 111 22.75 4.89 9.32
CA GLY A 111 21.46 5.24 8.73
C GLY A 111 20.22 4.51 9.27
N PHE A 112 20.34 3.57 10.19
CA PHE A 112 19.28 2.74 10.76
C PHE A 112 18.15 3.46 11.54
N THR A 113 18.29 4.74 11.92
CA THR A 113 17.22 5.51 12.61
C THR A 113 16.47 6.49 11.71
N SER A 114 16.93 6.72 10.47
CA SER A 114 16.14 7.49 9.51
C SER A 114 15.13 6.55 8.83
N LYS A 115 13.92 7.04 8.56
CA LYS A 115 12.95 6.35 7.69
C LYS A 115 13.49 6.12 6.27
N ASP A 116 14.67 6.68 5.95
CA ASP A 116 15.30 6.72 4.63
C ASP A 116 16.34 5.60 4.37
N PHE A 117 16.67 4.74 5.35
CA PHE A 117 17.68 3.68 5.11
C PHE A 117 17.22 2.55 4.18
N ARG A 118 15.95 2.54 3.76
CA ARG A 118 15.53 1.61 2.69
C ARG A 118 16.01 2.02 1.30
N TYR A 119 16.63 3.20 1.14
CA TYR A 119 17.00 3.72 -0.16
C TYR A 119 18.34 4.46 -0.14
N ARG A 120 19.46 3.76 0.07
CA ARG A 120 20.73 4.11 -0.55
C ARG A 120 21.78 3.05 -0.26
N HIS A 121 22.25 2.44 -1.34
CA HIS A 121 23.49 1.66 -1.54
C HIS A 121 23.21 0.29 -2.17
N THR A 122 23.05 0.30 -3.50
CA THR A 122 23.50 -0.79 -4.36
C THR A 122 25.01 -0.91 -4.19
N LEU A 123 25.47 -1.79 -3.32
CA LEU A 123 26.85 -2.27 -3.35
C LEU A 123 26.97 -3.27 -4.50
N SER A 124 27.59 -2.80 -5.58
CA SER A 124 28.13 -3.62 -6.65
C SER A 124 29.21 -4.55 -6.07
N SER A 125 28.84 -5.78 -5.75
CA SER A 125 29.84 -6.82 -5.48
C SER A 125 30.25 -7.48 -6.80
N HIS A 126 31.55 -7.43 -7.06
CA HIS A 126 32.20 -8.04 -8.20
C HIS A 126 31.88 -9.54 -8.30
N GLY A 127 31.31 -9.92 -9.45
CA GLY A 127 31.77 -11.09 -10.20
C GLY A 127 31.66 -12.45 -9.53
N ARG A 128 30.46 -12.89 -9.13
CA ARG A 128 29.96 -14.27 -9.35
C ARG A 128 28.47 -14.32 -8.99
N LYS A 129 27.63 -14.70 -9.95
CA LYS A 129 26.21 -15.01 -9.72
C LYS A 129 26.16 -16.22 -8.79
N VAL A 130 25.77 -16.03 -7.53
CA VAL A 130 25.31 -17.14 -6.70
C VAL A 130 23.84 -17.29 -7.03
N ASP A 131 23.48 -18.43 -7.61
CA ASP A 131 22.08 -18.81 -7.82
C ASP A 131 21.46 -19.03 -6.44
N TRP A 132 20.86 -17.97 -5.90
CA TRP A 132 19.94 -18.08 -4.79
C TRP A 132 18.59 -18.49 -5.37
N GLU A 133 18.21 -19.75 -5.17
CA GLU A 133 16.80 -20.11 -5.24
C GLU A 133 16.06 -19.22 -4.22
N PRO A 134 15.10 -18.38 -4.67
CA PRO A 134 14.28 -17.65 -3.73
C PRO A 134 13.40 -18.68 -3.03
N THR A 135 13.76 -19.07 -1.82
CA THR A 135 12.79 -19.70 -0.91
C THR A 135 11.68 -18.69 -0.68
N SER A 136 10.56 -18.90 -1.34
CA SER A 136 9.30 -18.20 -1.16
C SER A 136 8.83 -18.40 0.27
N ARG A 137 9.16 -17.48 1.17
CA ARG A 137 8.49 -17.34 2.46
C ARG A 137 7.49 -16.20 2.36
N SER A 138 6.27 -16.55 1.98
CA SER A 138 5.08 -15.74 2.21
C SER A 138 3.92 -16.68 2.51
N ASP A 139 3.96 -17.30 3.68
CA ASP A 139 2.81 -17.99 4.24
C ASP A 139 1.93 -16.94 4.94
N TYR A 140 1.02 -16.32 4.18
CA TYR A 140 -0.19 -15.79 4.78
C TYR A 140 -1.24 -16.90 4.72
N LEU A 141 -1.19 -17.80 5.70
CA LEU A 141 -2.23 -18.78 5.98
C LEU A 141 -3.23 -18.12 6.95
N PRO A 142 -4.47 -17.79 6.55
CA PRO A 142 -5.51 -17.54 7.53
C PRO A 142 -5.82 -18.86 8.22
N GLN A 143 -5.47 -19.00 9.50
CA GLN A 143 -5.63 -20.25 10.27
C GLN A 143 -7.06 -20.81 10.21
N HIS A 144 -8.09 -19.97 10.00
CA HIS A 144 -9.47 -20.40 9.78
C HIS A 144 -10.18 -19.49 8.76
N GLY A 145 -10.20 -19.89 7.49
CA GLY A 145 -10.97 -19.25 6.41
C GLY A 145 -11.06 -20.17 5.18
N THR A 146 -12.21 -20.20 4.51
CA THR A 146 -12.53 -21.22 3.48
C THR A 146 -12.25 -20.82 2.03
N ALA A 147 -11.46 -19.77 1.81
CA ALA A 147 -10.86 -19.48 0.51
C ALA A 147 -9.34 -19.42 0.67
N TRP A 148 -8.65 -20.44 0.19
CA TRP A 148 -7.20 -20.49 0.18
C TRP A 148 -6.68 -19.99 -1.16
N LEU A 149 -5.69 -19.11 -1.11
CA LEU A 149 -4.97 -18.60 -2.27
C LEU A 149 -3.83 -19.59 -2.57
N ALA A 150 -4.08 -20.58 -3.43
CA ALA A 150 -3.04 -21.54 -3.76
C ALA A 150 -2.06 -20.92 -4.77
N ARG A 151 -0.84 -20.56 -4.31
CA ARG A 151 0.24 -20.12 -5.18
C ARG A 151 0.85 -21.30 -5.93
N THR A 152 0.89 -21.21 -7.25
CA THR A 152 1.73 -22.12 -8.05
C THR A 152 3.16 -21.57 -8.11
N ILE A 153 4.12 -22.43 -8.51
CA ILE A 153 5.55 -22.10 -8.72
C ILE A 153 5.72 -20.90 -9.69
N ALA A 154 4.69 -20.56 -10.46
CA ALA A 154 4.64 -19.43 -11.39
C ALA A 154 3.97 -18.14 -10.84
N GLY A 155 3.66 -18.08 -9.54
CA GLY A 155 3.16 -16.86 -8.89
C GLY A 155 1.67 -16.54 -9.09
N PHE A 156 0.85 -17.51 -9.51
CA PHE A 156 -0.59 -17.31 -9.72
C PHE A 156 -1.40 -17.55 -8.45
N ALA A 157 -2.45 -16.75 -8.23
CA ALA A 157 -3.41 -16.87 -7.15
C ALA A 157 -4.76 -17.36 -7.71
N TRP A 158 -5.40 -18.35 -7.11
CA TRP A 158 -6.79 -18.73 -7.45
C TRP A 158 -7.57 -19.01 -6.17
N ALA A 159 -8.88 -18.76 -6.19
CA ALA A 159 -9.80 -19.05 -5.09
C ALA A 159 -10.68 -20.26 -5.45
N ILE A 160 -10.78 -21.23 -4.54
CA ILE A 160 -11.65 -22.40 -4.68
C ILE A 160 -13.02 -22.09 -4.04
N ASP A 161 -14.12 -22.40 -4.74
CA ASP A 161 -15.49 -22.27 -4.21
C ASP A 161 -15.73 -23.32 -3.11
N GLY A 162 -15.89 -22.87 -1.86
CA GLY A 162 -16.11 -23.73 -0.70
C GLY A 162 -17.40 -24.57 -0.75
N ARG A 163 -18.36 -24.25 -1.63
CA ARG A 163 -19.57 -25.05 -1.84
C ARG A 163 -19.29 -26.40 -2.49
N VAL A 164 -18.19 -26.52 -3.22
CA VAL A 164 -17.78 -27.76 -3.91
C VAL A 164 -17.00 -28.69 -2.97
N SER A 165 -16.40 -28.14 -1.92
CA SER A 165 -15.51 -28.89 -1.02
C SER A 165 -16.24 -29.86 -0.08
N GLU A 166 -17.54 -29.69 0.19
CA GLU A 166 -18.32 -30.70 0.92
C GLU A 166 -18.68 -31.91 0.05
N GLN A 167 -18.63 -31.79 -1.29
CA GLN A 167 -18.91 -32.90 -2.22
C GLN A 167 -17.66 -33.70 -2.63
N LEU A 168 -16.46 -33.21 -2.34
CA LEU A 168 -15.19 -33.88 -2.67
C LEU A 168 -14.64 -34.68 -1.47
N GLN A 169 -15.45 -35.64 -1.01
CA GLN A 169 -14.94 -36.82 -0.29
C GLN A 169 -15.25 -38.09 -1.10
N ALA A 170 -14.69 -38.19 -2.30
CA ALA A 170 -14.56 -39.46 -3.00
C ALA A 170 -13.46 -39.39 -4.07
N GLY A 171 -12.44 -40.24 -3.92
CA GLY A 171 -11.61 -40.74 -5.02
C GLY A 171 -10.54 -39.79 -5.57
N VAL A 172 -9.40 -39.73 -4.89
CA VAL A 172 -8.12 -39.47 -5.57
C VAL A 172 -7.84 -40.68 -6.46
N ASP A 173 -8.13 -40.57 -7.76
CA ASP A 173 -7.37 -41.16 -8.86
C ASP A 173 -8.14 -41.05 -10.19
N GLN A 174 -7.42 -40.65 -11.25
CA GLN A 174 -7.88 -40.45 -12.64
C GLN A 174 -8.65 -39.11 -12.77
N TRP A 175 -8.23 -38.13 -13.55
CA TRP A 175 -8.25 -37.95 -15.02
C TRP A 175 -7.48 -36.61 -15.25
N SER A 176 -6.75 -36.27 -16.31
CA SER A 176 -6.36 -36.86 -17.59
C SER A 176 -5.25 -35.96 -18.19
N ARG A 177 -4.34 -36.56 -18.95
CA ARG A 177 -3.14 -35.94 -19.55
C ARG A 177 -3.46 -34.83 -20.57
N PRO A 178 -2.63 -33.78 -20.69
CA PRO A 178 -2.75 -32.82 -21.78
C PRO A 178 -2.26 -33.45 -23.10
N ILE A 179 -3.11 -33.43 -24.12
CA ILE A 179 -2.71 -33.62 -25.52
C ILE A 179 -2.85 -32.26 -26.19
N ALA A 180 -1.74 -31.54 -26.33
CA ALA A 180 -1.57 -30.54 -27.37
C ALA A 180 -0.11 -30.55 -27.83
N ARG A 181 0.05 -30.84 -29.11
CA ARG A 181 1.28 -31.16 -29.82
C ARG A 181 2.09 -29.89 -30.04
N VAL A 182 3.29 -29.83 -29.50
CA VAL A 182 4.32 -28.82 -29.83
C VAL A 182 4.79 -29.09 -31.26
N THR A 183 4.54 -28.15 -32.17
CA THR A 183 5.31 -28.04 -33.41
C THR A 183 6.44 -27.04 -33.20
N ALA A 184 7.62 -27.56 -32.84
CA ALA A 184 8.91 -26.92 -33.11
C ALA A 184 9.16 -27.00 -34.64
N ALA A 185 9.97 -26.18 -35.32
CA ALA A 185 10.75 -24.99 -35.04
C ALA A 185 11.08 -24.38 -36.43
N SER A 186 11.57 -23.14 -36.47
CA SER A 186 12.66 -22.82 -37.41
C SER A 186 13.58 -21.78 -36.77
N PRO A 187 14.90 -22.03 -36.69
CA PRO A 187 15.87 -21.08 -36.19
C PRO A 187 16.38 -20.21 -37.34
N ALA A 188 16.53 -18.91 -37.07
CA ALA A 188 17.52 -18.10 -37.76
C ALA A 188 18.36 -17.39 -36.68
N PRO A 189 19.70 -17.38 -36.80
CA PRO A 189 20.57 -16.83 -35.78
C PRO A 189 20.57 -15.30 -35.91
N THR A 190 20.02 -14.61 -34.93
CA THR A 190 20.23 -13.16 -34.81
C THR A 190 21.39 -12.94 -33.85
N GLU A 191 22.48 -12.39 -34.38
CA GLU A 191 23.65 -11.94 -33.62
C GLU A 191 23.25 -11.08 -32.41
N PRO A 192 23.98 -11.18 -31.29
CA PRO A 192 23.73 -10.32 -30.14
C PRO A 192 24.07 -8.87 -30.52
N PRO A 193 23.17 -7.89 -30.29
CA PRO A 193 23.57 -6.50 -30.37
C PRO A 193 24.58 -6.22 -29.26
N VAL A 194 25.65 -5.55 -29.65
CA VAL A 194 26.73 -5.06 -28.80
C VAL A 194 26.15 -4.35 -27.58
N ALA A 195 26.55 -4.81 -26.40
CA ALA A 195 26.25 -4.16 -25.14
C ALA A 195 26.86 -2.74 -25.15
N VAL A 196 26.02 -1.74 -25.38
CA VAL A 196 26.35 -0.35 -25.05
C VAL A 196 26.24 -0.27 -23.52
N GLY A 197 27.40 -0.19 -22.88
CA GLY A 197 27.48 -0.07 -21.43
C GLY A 197 26.69 1.13 -20.93
N THR A 198 25.88 0.91 -19.90
CA THR A 198 25.25 1.96 -19.11
C THR A 198 26.35 2.86 -18.51
N PRO A 199 26.39 4.16 -18.82
CA PRO A 199 27.29 5.07 -18.13
C PRO A 199 26.79 5.27 -16.69
N THR A 200 27.74 5.21 -15.76
CA THR A 200 27.58 5.53 -14.34
C THR A 200 27.05 6.95 -14.14
N PRO A 201 26.19 7.21 -13.14
CA PRO A 201 25.64 8.53 -12.87
C PRO A 201 26.67 9.43 -12.16
N GLU A 202 27.64 9.96 -12.91
CA GLU A 202 28.61 10.94 -12.40
C GLU A 202 28.52 12.33 -13.05
N HIS A 203 27.54 12.59 -13.92
CA HIS A 203 27.51 13.84 -14.68
C HIS A 203 26.53 14.86 -14.08
N ARG A 204 26.67 15.15 -12.78
CA ARG A 204 26.39 16.53 -12.32
C ARG A 204 27.66 17.30 -12.65
N CYS A 205 27.62 18.18 -13.66
CA CYS A 205 28.65 19.21 -13.77
C CYS A 205 28.54 20.09 -12.52
N GLN A 206 29.27 19.76 -11.45
CA GLN A 206 29.49 20.68 -10.35
C GLN A 206 30.47 21.72 -10.88
N GLY A 207 29.97 22.92 -11.18
CA GLY A 207 30.81 24.02 -11.66
C GLY A 207 31.98 24.26 -10.70
N GLN A 208 33.15 24.53 -11.26
CA GLN A 208 34.32 24.84 -10.44
C GLN A 208 34.21 26.28 -9.94
N ILE A 209 34.30 26.46 -8.63
CA ILE A 209 34.41 27.78 -8.01
C ILE A 209 35.90 28.08 -7.86
N ASP A 210 36.37 29.16 -8.47
CA ASP A 210 37.75 29.60 -8.34
C ASP A 210 38.01 30.31 -6.99
N GLY A 211 39.28 30.62 -6.70
CA GLY A 211 39.67 31.31 -5.45
C GLY A 211 39.10 32.73 -5.30
N SER A 212 38.44 33.28 -6.33
CA SER A 212 37.74 34.56 -6.31
C SER A 212 36.23 34.42 -6.13
N GLY A 213 35.72 33.19 -5.98
CA GLY A 213 34.29 32.92 -5.86
C GLY A 213 33.53 32.95 -7.18
N ARG A 214 34.23 32.97 -8.33
CA ARG A 214 33.61 32.88 -9.65
C ARG A 214 33.35 31.43 -10.01
N LEU A 215 32.19 31.19 -10.58
CA LEU A 215 31.72 29.86 -10.94
C LEU A 215 31.99 29.60 -12.42
N THR A 216 32.49 28.43 -12.79
CA THR A 216 32.81 28.10 -14.19
C THR A 216 32.28 26.72 -14.59
N PHE A 217 31.66 26.66 -15.76
CA PHE A 217 31.25 25.42 -16.43
C PHE A 217 31.79 25.42 -17.86
N ASN A 218 32.58 24.42 -18.20
CA ASN A 218 33.08 24.23 -19.56
C ASN A 218 32.17 23.24 -20.30
N ALA A 219 31.86 23.55 -21.55
CA ALA A 219 31.20 22.60 -22.43
C ALA A 219 32.09 21.37 -22.66
N PRO A 220 31.51 20.18 -22.87
CA PRO A 220 32.25 19.02 -23.35
C PRO A 220 33.08 19.36 -24.60
N GLY A 221 34.37 19.04 -24.57
CA GLY A 221 35.30 19.40 -25.65
C GLY A 221 35.86 20.83 -25.59
N GLY A 222 35.40 21.68 -24.66
CA GLY A 222 35.97 23.00 -24.38
C GLY A 222 35.63 24.10 -25.40
N SER A 223 34.61 23.90 -26.23
CA SER A 223 34.20 24.86 -27.27
C SER A 223 33.54 26.13 -26.72
N HIS A 224 32.86 26.02 -25.57
CA HIS A 224 32.14 27.10 -24.91
C HIS A 224 32.40 27.10 -23.40
N MET A 225 32.35 28.27 -22.78
CA MET A 225 32.57 28.46 -21.35
C MET A 225 31.47 29.35 -20.74
N LEU A 226 30.74 28.80 -19.77
CA LEU A 226 29.80 29.55 -18.94
C LEU A 226 30.52 29.99 -17.64
N ARG A 227 30.55 31.29 -17.40
CA ARG A 227 31.10 31.91 -16.18
C ARG A 227 29.99 32.58 -15.38
N GLY A 228 29.95 32.34 -14.08
CA GLY A 228 29.11 33.01 -13.11
C GLY A 228 29.92 34.01 -12.30
N GLU A 229 29.56 35.30 -12.37
CA GLU A 229 30.12 36.32 -11.49
C GLU A 229 29.23 36.49 -10.25
N PRO A 230 29.77 36.39 -9.02
CA PRO A 230 28.97 36.52 -7.82
C PRO A 230 28.36 37.92 -7.76
N PHE A 231 27.05 38.00 -7.53
CA PHE A 231 26.37 39.25 -7.23
C PHE A 231 25.74 39.19 -5.84
N SER A 232 25.75 40.31 -5.13
CA SER A 232 25.04 40.46 -3.86
C SER A 232 23.84 41.37 -4.10
N ALA A 233 22.65 40.93 -3.68
CA ALA A 233 21.46 41.76 -3.77
C ALA A 233 21.65 43.05 -2.97
N VAL A 234 21.33 44.20 -3.58
CA VAL A 234 21.71 45.54 -3.08
C VAL A 234 21.04 45.91 -1.73
N ASP A 235 20.01 45.19 -1.28
CA ASP A 235 19.27 45.53 -0.05
C ASP A 235 19.05 44.34 0.91
N GLY A 236 19.84 43.26 0.80
CA GLY A 236 19.73 42.10 1.69
C GLY A 236 18.45 41.26 1.54
N GLN A 237 17.60 41.57 0.56
CA GLN A 237 16.35 40.87 0.25
C GLN A 237 16.44 39.87 -0.92
N GLY A 238 17.64 39.43 -1.32
CA GLY A 238 17.82 38.44 -2.37
C GLY A 238 18.77 37.31 -1.97
N ALA A 239 18.47 36.09 -2.40
CA ALA A 239 19.36 34.95 -2.24
C ALA A 239 20.68 35.19 -3.00
N PRO A 240 21.84 34.77 -2.48
CA PRO A 240 23.12 34.85 -3.19
C PRO A 240 23.06 34.08 -4.52
N GLY A 241 23.69 34.63 -5.57
CA GLY A 241 23.66 34.04 -6.90
C GLY A 241 24.78 34.54 -7.81
N PHE A 242 24.70 34.18 -9.09
CA PHE A 242 25.71 34.48 -10.10
C PHE A 242 25.09 35.13 -11.34
N GLY A 243 25.65 36.25 -11.80
CA GLY A 243 25.38 36.80 -13.12
C GLY A 243 26.10 35.97 -14.18
N LEU A 244 25.35 35.45 -15.16
CA LEU A 244 25.85 34.51 -16.15
C LEU A 244 26.46 35.22 -17.36
N TRP A 245 27.66 34.75 -17.73
CA TRP A 245 28.40 35.11 -18.92
C TRP A 245 28.66 33.85 -19.73
N LEU A 246 28.45 33.89 -21.04
CA LEU A 246 28.77 32.80 -21.95
C LEU A 246 29.76 33.30 -22.99
N ASP A 247 30.92 32.65 -23.10
CA ASP A 247 32.02 33.05 -24.00
C ASP A 247 32.37 34.55 -23.89
N ASP A 248 32.50 35.02 -22.64
CA ASP A 248 32.76 36.41 -22.27
C ASP A 248 31.70 37.42 -22.73
N GLN A 249 30.50 36.97 -23.10
CA GLN A 249 29.33 37.82 -23.34
C GLN A 249 28.33 37.74 -22.18
N PRO A 250 27.79 38.87 -21.70
CA PRO A 250 26.78 38.86 -20.65
C PRO A 250 25.47 38.29 -21.21
N THR A 251 24.85 37.38 -20.45
CA THR A 251 23.59 36.73 -20.87
C THR A 251 22.34 37.47 -20.37
N GLY A 252 22.50 38.32 -19.35
CA GLY A 252 21.38 38.95 -18.64
C GLY A 252 20.59 37.99 -17.75
N LEU A 253 21.13 36.80 -17.49
CA LEU A 253 20.54 35.77 -16.64
C LEU A 253 21.26 35.68 -15.29
N LEU A 254 20.48 35.48 -14.24
CA LEU A 254 20.94 35.26 -12.88
C LEU A 254 20.70 33.81 -12.47
N LEU A 255 21.76 33.12 -12.09
CA LEU A 255 21.76 31.76 -11.58
C LEU A 255 21.72 31.76 -10.05
N GLU A 256 20.78 31.05 -9.46
CA GLU A 256 20.74 30.86 -8.01
C GLU A 256 21.84 29.92 -7.53
N GLN A 257 22.31 30.11 -6.30
CA GLN A 257 23.33 29.24 -5.71
C GLN A 257 22.83 27.78 -5.63
N GLY A 258 23.55 26.86 -6.27
CA GLY A 258 23.20 25.43 -6.30
C GLY A 258 22.25 25.01 -7.43
N ALA A 259 21.86 25.94 -8.32
CA ALA A 259 21.03 25.63 -9.49
C ALA A 259 21.76 24.69 -10.49
N SER A 260 20.98 23.84 -11.15
CA SER A 260 21.49 22.86 -12.13
C SER A 260 21.89 23.54 -13.44
N VAL A 261 23.04 23.16 -13.99
CA VAL A 261 23.54 23.58 -15.29
C VAL A 261 23.98 22.34 -16.05
N LEU A 262 23.39 22.13 -17.23
CA LEU A 262 23.54 20.92 -18.03
C LEU A 262 24.00 21.27 -19.44
N TRP A 263 25.19 20.81 -19.80
CA TRP A 263 25.63 20.82 -21.19
C TRP A 263 25.15 19.56 -21.90
N SER A 264 24.88 19.71 -23.20
CA SER A 264 24.73 18.58 -24.11
C SER A 264 26.10 17.98 -24.44
N ASP A 265 26.12 16.70 -24.81
CA ASP A 265 27.36 15.96 -25.07
C ASP A 265 28.20 16.54 -26.23
N ASP A 266 27.56 17.20 -27.19
CA ASP A 266 28.23 17.88 -28.32
C ASP A 266 28.68 19.31 -27.97
N GLY A 267 28.37 19.78 -26.76
CA GLY A 267 28.65 21.14 -26.29
C GLY A 267 27.89 22.24 -27.02
N GLN A 268 26.92 21.91 -27.88
CA GLN A 268 26.21 22.90 -28.71
C GLN A 268 24.95 23.47 -28.06
N SER A 269 24.47 22.82 -26.99
CA SER A 269 23.32 23.23 -26.21
C SER A 269 23.62 23.22 -24.71
N LEU A 270 22.99 24.14 -23.99
CA LEU A 270 23.10 24.30 -22.54
C LEU A 270 21.72 24.57 -21.95
N VAL A 271 21.39 23.91 -20.82
CA VAL A 271 20.20 24.21 -20.02
C VAL A 271 20.60 24.64 -18.62
N CYS A 272 19.99 25.71 -18.11
CA CYS A 272 20.14 26.14 -16.73
C CYS A 272 18.82 26.61 -16.12
N PHE A 273 18.70 26.55 -14.79
CA PHE A 273 17.56 27.10 -14.07
C PHE A 273 17.93 28.51 -13.57
N ALA A 274 17.38 29.55 -14.19
CA ALA A 274 17.80 30.93 -14.02
C ALA A 274 16.62 31.92 -14.18
N ARG A 275 16.80 33.16 -13.72
CA ARG A 275 15.86 34.26 -13.95
C ARG A 275 16.53 35.37 -14.76
N ALA A 276 15.75 36.16 -15.49
CA ALA A 276 16.30 37.36 -16.11
C ALA A 276 16.62 38.42 -15.03
N GLU A 277 17.66 39.23 -15.25
CA GLU A 277 18.05 40.31 -14.33
C GLU A 277 16.92 41.33 -14.07
N SER A 278 16.03 41.52 -15.05
CA SER A 278 14.89 42.43 -14.99
C SER A 278 13.67 41.85 -14.24
N GLN A 279 13.68 40.56 -13.90
CA GLN A 279 12.53 39.85 -13.34
C GLN A 279 12.65 39.64 -11.83
N SER A 280 11.50 39.49 -11.17
CA SER A 280 11.43 39.21 -9.73
C SER A 280 11.98 37.82 -9.40
N PHE A 281 12.29 37.56 -8.13
CA PHE A 281 12.84 36.26 -7.67
C PHE A 281 11.85 35.10 -7.89
N GLU A 282 10.55 35.36 -7.94
CA GLU A 282 9.50 34.33 -8.11
C GLU A 282 9.36 33.82 -9.56
N GLU A 283 10.12 34.38 -10.51
CA GLU A 283 10.02 34.08 -11.95
C GLU A 283 11.17 33.19 -12.49
N THR A 284 11.91 32.49 -11.62
CA THR A 284 12.99 31.57 -12.05
C THR A 284 12.43 30.42 -12.90
N THR A 285 13.00 30.19 -14.09
CA THR A 285 12.56 29.15 -15.04
C THR A 285 13.75 28.42 -15.68
N SER A 286 13.47 27.37 -16.45
CA SER A 286 14.48 26.70 -17.26
C SER A 286 14.77 27.50 -18.53
N TRP A 287 16.05 27.74 -18.82
CA TRP A 287 16.53 28.41 -20.03
C TRP A 287 17.33 27.44 -20.88
N LEU A 288 17.10 27.48 -22.20
CA LEU A 288 17.88 26.75 -23.18
C LEU A 288 18.70 27.73 -24.01
N TRP A 289 20.01 27.52 -24.05
CA TRP A 289 20.89 28.11 -25.03
C TRP A 289 21.26 27.11 -26.11
N ARG A 290 21.36 27.60 -27.35
CA ARG A 290 22.00 26.89 -28.45
C ARG A 290 22.95 27.80 -29.20
N SER A 291 24.05 27.24 -29.69
CA SER A 291 25.01 27.97 -30.53
C SER A 291 24.34 28.62 -31.76
N ALA A 292 23.37 27.92 -32.38
CA ALA A 292 22.69 28.41 -33.58
C ALA A 292 21.56 29.43 -33.34
N SER A 293 20.95 29.46 -32.14
CA SER A 293 19.72 30.24 -31.91
C SER A 293 19.74 31.11 -30.65
N GLY A 294 20.81 31.06 -29.86
CA GLY A 294 20.94 31.80 -28.60
C GLY A 294 20.02 31.28 -27.50
N TRP A 295 19.77 32.15 -26.52
CA TRP A 295 18.96 31.87 -25.33
C TRP A 295 17.46 31.98 -25.61
N ARG A 296 16.69 31.04 -25.07
CA ARG A 296 15.24 31.12 -24.98
C ARG A 296 14.74 30.49 -23.67
N PRO A 297 13.64 30.99 -23.08
CA PRO A 297 13.00 30.32 -21.97
C PRO A 297 12.32 29.02 -22.45
N LEU A 298 12.28 28.03 -21.58
CA LEU A 298 11.47 26.83 -21.75
C LEU A 298 10.16 26.99 -20.97
N GLU A 299 9.07 26.48 -21.53
CA GLU A 299 7.79 26.41 -20.82
C GLU A 299 7.88 25.40 -19.66
N GLU A 300 6.96 25.53 -18.70
CA GLU A 300 6.88 24.57 -17.61
C GLU A 300 6.71 23.15 -18.15
N PRO A 301 7.48 22.20 -17.61
CA PRO A 301 7.57 20.87 -18.17
C PRO A 301 6.30 20.03 -17.96
N TRP A 302 5.50 20.39 -16.95
CA TRP A 302 4.28 19.70 -16.61
C TRP A 302 3.30 20.61 -15.87
N GLN A 303 2.03 20.54 -16.22
CA GLN A 303 0.95 21.24 -15.52
C GLN A 303 0.00 20.21 -14.90
N SER A 304 -0.07 20.13 -13.58
CA SER A 304 -1.02 19.23 -12.89
C SER A 304 -2.48 19.62 -13.17
N LEU A 305 -3.34 18.63 -13.39
CA LEU A 305 -4.78 18.82 -13.59
C LEU A 305 -5.58 18.25 -12.41
N VAL A 306 -6.80 18.77 -12.22
CA VAL A 306 -7.62 18.54 -11.02
C VAL A 306 -7.97 17.07 -10.79
N ASP A 307 -8.18 16.30 -11.86
CA ASP A 307 -8.65 14.91 -11.79
C ASP A 307 -7.52 13.88 -11.98
N GLU A 308 -6.27 14.27 -11.71
CA GLU A 308 -5.07 13.44 -11.87
C GLU A 308 -4.27 13.31 -10.57
N PRO A 309 -3.47 12.23 -10.42
CA PRO A 309 -2.53 12.16 -9.31
C PRO A 309 -1.52 13.32 -9.40
N LEU A 310 -1.11 13.81 -8.22
CA LEU A 310 -0.12 14.89 -8.15
C LEU A 310 1.24 14.39 -8.63
N LEU A 311 1.77 15.03 -9.66
CA LEU A 311 3.13 14.82 -10.14
C LEU A 311 4.00 15.99 -9.69
N GLU A 312 4.93 15.72 -8.78
CA GLU A 312 5.99 16.65 -8.42
C GLU A 312 7.24 16.35 -9.26
N TRP A 313 7.98 17.37 -9.64
CA TRP A 313 9.20 17.23 -10.44
C TRP A 313 10.25 18.23 -9.96
N GLY A 314 11.51 17.84 -10.04
CA GLY A 314 12.63 18.62 -9.53
C GLY A 314 13.37 19.44 -10.59
N ALA A 315 14.59 19.86 -10.29
CA ALA A 315 15.45 20.50 -11.28
C ALA A 315 15.83 19.52 -12.41
N PRO A 316 16.14 20.02 -13.63
CA PRO A 316 16.65 19.18 -14.70
C PRO A 316 17.88 18.37 -14.27
N VAL A 317 17.90 17.09 -14.65
CA VAL A 317 18.96 16.13 -14.24
C VAL A 317 19.83 15.67 -15.40
N ARG A 318 19.33 15.70 -16.64
CA ARG A 318 20.08 15.25 -17.82
C ARG A 318 19.59 15.95 -19.09
N LEU A 319 20.52 16.26 -20.00
CA LEU A 319 20.26 16.78 -21.34
C LEU A 319 20.95 15.86 -22.35
N GLU A 320 20.18 15.11 -23.14
CA GLU A 320 20.74 14.10 -24.04
C GLU A 320 19.89 13.98 -25.32
N GLY A 321 20.53 13.97 -26.49
CA GLY A 321 19.87 13.72 -27.77
C GLY A 321 18.66 14.62 -28.03
N GLY A 322 18.79 15.93 -27.75
CA GLY A 322 17.71 16.90 -27.91
C GLY A 322 16.56 16.75 -26.91
N ARG A 323 16.75 16.01 -25.81
CA ARG A 323 15.75 15.78 -24.76
C ARG A 323 16.23 16.23 -23.39
N LEU A 324 15.33 16.84 -22.63
CA LEU A 324 15.58 17.26 -21.25
C LEU A 324 14.85 16.33 -20.28
N PHE A 325 15.56 15.86 -19.27
CA PHE A 325 15.04 14.90 -18.29
C PHE A 325 14.99 15.51 -16.90
N TYR A 326 13.95 15.15 -16.16
CA TYR A 326 13.66 15.57 -14.79
C TYR A 326 13.37 14.33 -13.96
N ASP A 327 13.84 14.33 -12.71
CA ASP A 327 13.33 13.38 -11.70
C ASP A 327 11.93 13.83 -11.29
N ALA A 328 10.99 12.89 -11.28
CA ALA A 328 9.60 13.13 -10.92
C ALA A 328 9.11 12.10 -9.90
N LEU A 329 8.18 12.53 -9.05
CA LEU A 329 7.51 11.75 -8.04
C LEU A 329 6.00 11.90 -8.23
N MET A 330 5.33 10.79 -8.51
CA MET A 330 3.88 10.72 -8.51
C MET A 330 3.41 10.30 -7.12
N HIS A 331 2.64 11.17 -6.47
CA HIS A 331 2.19 10.95 -5.09
C HIS A 331 0.93 10.11 -5.03
N GLY A 332 0.96 9.13 -4.13
CA GLY A 332 -0.25 8.52 -3.60
C GLY A 332 -0.85 9.37 -2.45
N PRO A 333 -2.04 9.03 -1.93
CA PRO A 333 -2.58 9.57 -0.70
C PRO A 333 -1.63 9.34 0.49
N GLN A 334 -1.88 10.03 1.61
CA GLN A 334 -1.05 10.16 2.83
C GLN A 334 -0.46 8.88 3.49
N ALA A 335 -0.70 7.68 2.95
CA ALA A 335 -0.15 6.41 3.42
C ALA A 335 0.49 5.53 2.31
N GLU A 336 0.47 5.96 1.03
CA GLU A 336 1.03 5.22 -0.09
C GLU A 336 2.48 5.61 -0.39
N ARG A 337 3.24 4.69 -0.98
CA ARG A 337 4.58 4.98 -1.48
C ARG A 337 4.45 5.80 -2.77
N SER A 338 5.07 6.97 -2.79
CA SER A 338 5.23 7.74 -4.04
C SER A 338 5.99 6.90 -5.06
N MET A 339 5.60 7.04 -6.33
CA MET A 339 6.22 6.36 -7.46
C MET A 339 7.24 7.28 -8.11
N SER A 340 8.50 6.86 -8.18
CA SER A 340 9.53 7.57 -8.92
C SER A 340 9.41 7.33 -10.42
N LEU A 341 9.50 8.41 -11.19
CA LEU A 341 9.36 8.45 -12.63
C LEU A 341 10.42 9.41 -13.19
N THR A 342 10.72 9.29 -14.48
CA THR A 342 11.48 10.31 -15.21
C THR A 342 10.53 11.05 -16.15
N LEU A 343 10.46 12.37 -16.01
CA LEU A 343 9.77 13.25 -16.95
C LEU A 343 10.76 13.70 -18.03
N CYS A 344 10.37 13.58 -19.30
CA CYS A 344 11.21 13.86 -20.45
C CYS A 344 10.48 14.81 -21.41
N ILE A 345 11.18 15.83 -21.91
CA ILE A 345 10.68 16.79 -22.89
C ILE A 345 11.55 16.79 -24.12
N GLU A 346 10.92 16.67 -25.29
CA GLU A 346 11.61 16.86 -26.55
C GLU A 346 11.82 18.35 -26.81
N LEU A 347 13.06 18.77 -27.07
CA LEU A 347 13.43 20.16 -27.34
C LEU A 347 13.56 20.47 -28.84
N GLU A 348 13.49 19.44 -29.69
CA GLU A 348 13.83 19.47 -31.12
C GLU A 348 12.87 18.66 -31.97
N GLY A 349 12.89 18.96 -33.28
CA GLY A 349 12.10 18.27 -34.27
C GLY A 349 10.62 18.64 -34.23
N GLU A 350 9.82 17.88 -34.98
CA GLU A 350 8.36 18.07 -35.11
C GLU A 350 7.62 17.85 -33.79
N ARG A 351 8.27 17.21 -32.82
CA ARG A 351 7.72 16.87 -31.50
C ARG A 351 8.22 17.79 -30.39
N ALA A 352 8.93 18.87 -30.71
CA ALA A 352 9.37 19.83 -29.71
C ALA A 352 8.22 20.28 -28.80
N GLY A 353 8.44 20.24 -27.49
CA GLY A 353 7.42 20.49 -26.45
C GLY A 353 6.64 19.25 -26.00
N THR A 354 6.80 18.09 -26.65
CA THR A 354 6.11 16.87 -26.23
C THR A 354 6.71 16.35 -24.93
N ALA A 355 5.84 16.17 -23.93
CA ALA A 355 6.19 15.56 -22.66
C ALA A 355 5.97 14.03 -22.69
N SER A 356 6.86 13.30 -22.03
CA SER A 356 6.72 11.86 -21.81
C SER A 356 7.17 11.47 -20.41
N LEU A 357 6.53 10.45 -19.85
CA LEU A 357 6.82 9.93 -18.52
C LEU A 357 7.33 8.51 -18.64
N GLN A 358 8.46 8.25 -18.03
CA GLN A 358 9.12 6.95 -18.03
C GLN A 358 9.11 6.40 -16.61
N PRO A 359 8.25 5.39 -16.33
CA PRO A 359 8.27 4.71 -15.05
C PRO A 359 9.50 3.80 -14.94
N ALA A 360 9.67 3.18 -13.77
CA ALA A 360 10.73 2.22 -13.53
C ALA A 360 10.72 1.07 -14.56
N SER A 361 11.91 0.57 -14.89
CA SER A 361 12.05 -0.57 -15.80
C SER A 361 11.36 -1.82 -15.27
N MET A 362 10.69 -2.52 -16.17
CA MET A 362 10.01 -3.79 -15.92
C MET A 362 10.96 -4.97 -16.17
N SER A 363 10.51 -6.19 -15.90
CA SER A 363 11.29 -7.41 -16.17
C SER A 363 11.68 -7.50 -17.65
N GLY A 364 12.95 -7.85 -17.92
CA GLY A 364 13.50 -7.94 -19.28
C GLY A 364 13.88 -6.59 -19.89
N ASP A 365 14.25 -5.62 -19.06
CA ASP A 365 14.66 -4.25 -19.45
C ASP A 365 13.61 -3.48 -20.26
N ALA A 366 12.35 -3.93 -20.20
CA ALA A 366 11.25 -3.26 -20.85
C ALA A 366 10.89 -1.98 -20.06
N GLN A 367 11.16 -0.81 -20.62
CA GLN A 367 10.75 0.44 -20.01
C GLN A 367 9.39 0.88 -20.57
N PRO A 368 8.37 1.08 -19.72
CA PRO A 368 7.15 1.73 -20.13
C PRO A 368 7.42 3.21 -20.40
N CYS A 369 6.63 3.80 -21.29
CA CYS A 369 6.67 5.21 -21.57
C CYS A 369 5.25 5.69 -21.89
N LEU A 370 4.82 6.73 -21.19
CA LEU A 370 3.56 7.42 -21.41
C LEU A 370 3.85 8.74 -22.11
N THR A 371 3.52 8.85 -23.39
CA THR A 371 3.68 10.09 -24.16
C THR A 371 2.40 10.90 -24.07
N LEU A 372 2.50 12.14 -23.61
CA LEU A 372 1.38 13.08 -23.58
C LEU A 372 0.93 13.38 -25.00
N LEU A 373 -0.35 13.16 -25.31
CA LEU A 373 -0.90 13.48 -26.62
C LEU A 373 -1.75 14.76 -26.61
N ARG A 374 -2.57 14.93 -25.56
CA ARG A 374 -3.51 16.05 -25.43
C ARG A 374 -4.11 16.11 -24.04
N LYS A 375 -4.80 17.23 -23.76
CA LYS A 375 -5.75 17.36 -22.65
C LYS A 375 -7.13 16.84 -23.07
N SER A 376 -7.95 16.48 -22.09
CA SER A 376 -9.38 16.23 -22.25
C SER A 376 -10.09 17.53 -22.65
N ARG A 377 -11.28 17.41 -23.25
CA ARG A 377 -12.07 18.56 -23.74
C ARG A 377 -12.48 19.52 -22.63
N ASP A 378 -12.65 18.99 -21.42
CA ASP A 378 -12.96 19.75 -20.22
C ASP A 378 -11.70 20.29 -19.51
N GLY A 379 -10.51 19.96 -19.98
CA GLY A 379 -9.23 20.38 -19.41
C GLY A 379 -8.87 19.76 -18.05
N ARG A 380 -9.56 18.70 -17.60
CA ARG A 380 -9.34 18.10 -16.28
C ARG A 380 -8.37 16.92 -16.25
N ARG A 381 -8.07 16.30 -17.40
CA ARG A 381 -7.16 15.14 -17.51
C ARG A 381 -6.29 15.21 -18.76
N HIS A 382 -5.17 14.54 -18.73
CA HIS A 382 -4.33 14.25 -19.87
C HIS A 382 -4.68 12.88 -20.47
N ALA A 383 -4.48 12.76 -21.78
CA ALA A 383 -4.59 11.52 -22.52
C ALA A 383 -3.20 11.12 -23.03
N PHE A 384 -2.79 9.90 -22.70
CA PHE A 384 -1.47 9.39 -23.04
C PHE A 384 -1.54 8.24 -24.06
N ALA A 385 -0.57 8.21 -24.97
CA ALA A 385 -0.17 6.97 -25.61
C ALA A 385 0.76 6.21 -24.67
N CYS A 386 0.65 4.87 -24.61
CA CYS A 386 1.57 4.05 -23.84
C CYS A 386 2.30 3.06 -24.75
N HIS A 387 3.61 2.98 -24.61
CA HIS A 387 4.43 1.92 -25.21
C HIS A 387 5.32 1.27 -24.15
N ILE A 388 5.62 -0.01 -24.34
CA ILE A 388 6.52 -0.79 -23.49
C ILE A 388 7.59 -1.38 -24.40
N GLY A 389 8.80 -0.78 -24.38
CA GLY A 389 9.79 -1.02 -25.43
C GLY A 389 9.19 -0.76 -26.83
N ALA A 390 9.24 -1.76 -27.71
CA ALA A 390 8.65 -1.71 -29.06
C ALA A 390 7.14 -2.03 -29.12
N TRP A 391 6.52 -2.39 -28.00
CA TRP A 391 5.10 -2.74 -27.97
C TRP A 391 4.24 -1.51 -27.71
N GLN A 392 3.56 -1.03 -28.76
CA GLN A 392 2.55 0.02 -28.63
C GLN A 392 1.26 -0.57 -28.05
N LEU A 393 0.78 -0.02 -26.94
CA LEU A 393 -0.51 -0.41 -26.36
C LEU A 393 -1.65 0.29 -27.11
N PRO A 394 -2.70 -0.43 -27.52
CA PRO A 394 -3.87 0.15 -28.18
C PRO A 394 -4.69 0.99 -27.20
N GLY A 395 -5.14 2.18 -27.64
CA GLY A 395 -6.01 3.06 -26.86
C GLY A 395 -5.28 4.25 -26.25
N LEU A 396 -6.02 4.98 -25.42
CA LEU A 396 -5.55 6.13 -24.66
C LEU A 396 -5.59 5.79 -23.17
N TRP A 397 -4.62 6.29 -22.42
CA TRP A 397 -4.42 5.95 -21.02
C TRP A 397 -4.45 7.20 -20.15
N CYS A 398 -4.85 7.05 -18.89
CA CYS A 398 -4.71 8.09 -17.88
C CYS A 398 -3.28 8.13 -17.32
N LEU A 399 -2.94 9.21 -16.61
CA LEU A 399 -1.65 9.35 -15.91
C LEU A 399 -1.43 8.25 -14.87
N ASP A 400 -2.49 7.87 -14.14
CA ASP A 400 -2.41 6.95 -13.02
C ASP A 400 -2.20 5.49 -13.45
N HIS A 401 -1.10 4.90 -12.99
CA HIS A 401 -0.65 3.54 -13.35
C HIS A 401 0.14 2.91 -12.20
N ARG A 402 0.23 1.56 -12.18
CA ARG A 402 1.06 0.83 -11.20
C ARG A 402 1.81 -0.31 -11.86
N ILE A 403 3.10 -0.45 -11.55
CA ILE A 403 3.90 -1.62 -11.93
C ILE A 403 3.78 -2.64 -10.80
N SER A 404 3.52 -3.91 -11.14
CA SER A 404 3.54 -4.99 -10.16
C SER A 404 4.92 -5.13 -9.52
N ASP A 405 4.98 -5.47 -8.25
CA ASP A 405 6.21 -5.85 -7.53
C ASP A 405 7.10 -6.88 -8.26
N CYS A 406 6.53 -7.83 -8.99
CA CYS A 406 7.28 -8.82 -9.79
C CYS A 406 7.85 -8.27 -11.11
N GLY A 407 7.56 -7.01 -11.45
CA GLY A 407 8.02 -6.34 -12.67
C GLY A 407 7.38 -6.84 -13.97
N ARG A 408 6.46 -7.82 -13.93
CA ARG A 408 5.85 -8.42 -15.13
C ARG A 408 4.65 -7.65 -15.66
N TYR A 409 3.86 -7.05 -14.78
CA TYR A 409 2.55 -6.49 -15.11
C TYR A 409 2.52 -4.98 -14.93
N LEU A 410 1.84 -4.28 -15.84
CA LEU A 410 1.55 -2.85 -15.74
C LEU A 410 0.04 -2.65 -15.70
N ALA A 411 -0.47 -2.16 -14.57
CA ALA A 411 -1.86 -1.76 -14.42
C ALA A 411 -2.04 -0.31 -14.93
N LEU A 412 -3.05 -0.13 -15.79
CA LEU A 412 -3.39 1.11 -16.45
C LEU A 412 -4.89 1.37 -16.34
N ILE A 413 -5.27 2.64 -16.23
CA ILE A 413 -6.66 3.05 -16.39
C ILE A 413 -6.86 3.57 -17.82
N ALA A 414 -7.85 3.03 -18.54
CA ALA A 414 -8.19 3.53 -19.86
C ALA A 414 -8.78 4.94 -19.75
N PHE A 415 -8.32 5.84 -20.62
CA PHE A 415 -8.82 7.20 -20.70
C PHE A 415 -10.27 7.22 -21.17
N ALA A 416 -11.08 8.07 -20.55
CA ALA A 416 -12.45 8.33 -20.93
C ALA A 416 -12.66 9.84 -21.11
N GLU A 417 -13.44 10.20 -22.13
CA GLU A 417 -13.80 11.60 -22.40
C GLU A 417 -15.16 11.92 -21.79
N ALA A 418 -15.31 13.11 -21.21
CA ALA A 418 -16.60 13.60 -20.72
C ALA A 418 -17.68 13.47 -21.82
N PRO A 419 -18.88 12.96 -21.51
CA PRO A 419 -19.48 12.80 -20.17
C PRO A 419 -19.10 11.50 -19.42
N ALA A 420 -18.24 10.67 -19.99
CA ALA A 420 -17.75 9.47 -19.31
C ALA A 420 -16.59 9.81 -18.36
N ILE A 421 -16.42 8.99 -17.33
CA ILE A 421 -15.25 9.05 -16.43
C ILE A 421 -14.39 7.78 -16.56
N PRO A 422 -13.13 7.78 -16.10
CA PRO A 422 -12.27 6.60 -16.16
C PRO A 422 -12.91 5.40 -15.45
N HIS A 423 -13.08 4.28 -16.17
CA HIS A 423 -13.84 3.15 -15.64
C HIS A 423 -13.39 1.75 -16.05
N GLN A 424 -12.34 1.66 -16.88
CA GLN A 424 -11.79 0.38 -17.31
C GLN A 424 -10.36 0.25 -16.78
N LEU A 425 -10.18 -0.74 -15.90
CA LEU A 425 -8.86 -1.21 -15.52
C LEU A 425 -8.36 -2.19 -16.57
N VAL A 426 -7.13 -1.97 -17.04
CA VAL A 426 -6.43 -2.87 -17.96
C VAL A 426 -5.08 -3.22 -17.37
N VAL A 427 -4.69 -4.49 -17.48
CA VAL A 427 -3.36 -4.96 -17.10
C VAL A 427 -2.62 -5.43 -18.34
N ALA A 428 -1.49 -4.82 -18.63
CA ALA A 428 -0.56 -5.31 -19.63
C ALA A 428 0.33 -6.40 -19.02
N ASP A 429 0.21 -7.62 -19.51
CA ASP A 429 1.14 -8.72 -19.24
C ASP A 429 2.29 -8.63 -20.23
N VAL A 430 3.42 -8.08 -19.79
CA VAL A 430 4.53 -7.70 -20.67
C VAL A 430 5.21 -8.94 -21.26
N LEU A 431 5.37 -9.99 -20.47
CA LEU A 431 6.00 -11.23 -20.93
C LEU A 431 5.12 -11.96 -21.96
N ALA A 432 3.80 -12.00 -21.75
CA ALA A 432 2.87 -12.61 -22.69
C ALA A 432 2.40 -11.69 -23.82
N ARG A 433 2.81 -10.40 -23.80
CA ARG A 433 2.41 -9.34 -24.75
C ARG A 433 0.90 -9.29 -25.01
N ARG A 434 0.11 -9.24 -23.95
CA ARG A 434 -1.36 -9.20 -24.02
C ARG A 434 -1.94 -8.24 -22.99
N LEU A 435 -3.18 -7.83 -23.23
CA LEU A 435 -3.96 -7.00 -22.32
C LEU A 435 -5.05 -7.83 -21.65
N LEU A 436 -5.14 -7.75 -20.34
CA LEU A 436 -6.20 -8.31 -19.52
C LEU A 436 -7.14 -7.18 -19.10
N ARG A 437 -8.45 -7.44 -19.08
CA ARG A 437 -9.47 -6.45 -18.70
C ARG A 437 -10.37 -7.03 -17.63
N VAL A 438 -10.94 -6.15 -16.82
CA VAL A 438 -12.04 -6.51 -15.92
C VAL A 438 -13.32 -6.48 -16.73
N ASP A 439 -14.17 -7.50 -16.58
CA ASP A 439 -15.43 -7.60 -17.32
C ASP A 439 -16.46 -6.56 -16.85
N GLU A 440 -16.45 -6.21 -15.56
CA GLU A 440 -17.31 -5.18 -14.97
C GLU A 440 -16.66 -3.79 -15.05
N ALA A 441 -17.43 -2.78 -15.47
CA ALA A 441 -17.01 -1.39 -15.40
C ALA A 441 -17.01 -0.89 -13.95
N LEU A 442 -15.88 -0.35 -13.50
CA LEU A 442 -15.73 0.19 -12.14
C LEU A 442 -15.48 1.68 -12.28
N LEU A 443 -16.23 2.56 -11.61
CA LEU A 443 -15.89 3.99 -11.62
C LEU A 443 -14.60 4.20 -10.81
N ILE A 444 -13.45 4.32 -11.49
CA ILE A 444 -12.13 4.33 -10.83
C ILE A 444 -11.77 5.77 -10.50
N ALA A 445 -11.62 6.05 -9.20
CA ALA A 445 -11.04 7.31 -8.74
C ALA A 445 -9.51 7.29 -8.87
N ARG A 446 -8.87 6.19 -8.47
CA ARG A 446 -7.42 6.05 -8.38
C ARG A 446 -6.97 4.60 -8.20
N LEU A 447 -5.78 4.24 -8.70
CA LEU A 447 -5.04 3.03 -8.33
C LEU A 447 -4.22 3.27 -7.07
N GLU A 448 -4.27 2.37 -6.09
CA GLU A 448 -3.50 2.49 -4.85
C GLU A 448 -2.19 1.69 -4.94
N ALA A 449 -2.29 0.39 -5.21
CA ALA A 449 -1.15 -0.52 -5.18
C ALA A 449 -1.29 -1.67 -6.19
N PHE A 450 -0.15 -2.28 -6.54
CA PHE A 450 -0.10 -3.53 -7.28
C PHE A 450 0.99 -4.43 -6.70
N GLU A 451 0.59 -5.27 -5.75
CA GLU A 451 1.47 -6.10 -4.95
C GLU A 451 0.92 -7.53 -4.92
N GLU A 452 1.80 -8.52 -4.96
CA GLU A 452 1.43 -9.94 -4.83
C GLU A 452 0.39 -10.42 -5.86
N GLY A 453 0.40 -9.84 -7.06
CA GLY A 453 -0.58 -10.15 -8.11
C GLY A 453 -1.98 -9.57 -7.86
N VAL A 454 -2.14 -8.68 -6.89
CA VAL A 454 -3.40 -8.01 -6.54
C VAL A 454 -3.28 -6.50 -6.75
N ILE A 455 -4.22 -5.96 -7.52
CA ILE A 455 -4.40 -4.53 -7.72
C ILE A 455 -5.40 -4.02 -6.69
N ARG A 456 -5.03 -2.98 -5.96
CA ARG A 456 -5.90 -2.28 -5.04
C ARG A 456 -6.23 -0.91 -5.62
N LEU A 457 -7.51 -0.55 -5.69
CA LEU A 457 -7.98 0.71 -6.26
C LEU A 457 -9.11 1.32 -5.43
N GLN A 458 -9.32 2.64 -5.57
CA GLN A 458 -10.49 3.34 -5.04
C GLN A 458 -11.59 3.41 -6.09
N GLN A 459 -12.72 2.77 -5.80
CA GLN A 459 -13.92 2.83 -6.62
C GLN A 459 -14.89 3.87 -6.06
N ILE A 460 -15.44 4.72 -6.93
CA ILE A 460 -16.56 5.61 -6.61
C ILE A 460 -17.84 4.77 -6.61
N VAL A 461 -18.51 4.69 -5.47
CA VAL A 461 -19.74 3.88 -5.31
C VAL A 461 -20.99 4.73 -5.14
N GLY A 462 -20.82 6.01 -4.78
CA GLY A 462 -21.94 6.92 -4.61
C GLY A 462 -21.50 8.28 -4.08
N ARG A 463 -22.47 9.08 -3.68
CA ARG A 463 -22.27 10.39 -3.07
C ARG A 463 -22.77 10.36 -1.63
N ARG A 464 -21.97 10.90 -0.72
CA ARG A 464 -22.29 10.99 0.71
C ARG A 464 -23.36 12.04 0.94
N ALA A 465 -24.33 11.71 1.78
CA ALA A 465 -25.31 12.66 2.29
C ALA A 465 -24.61 13.75 3.12
N SER A 466 -25.17 14.97 3.08
CA SER A 466 -24.64 16.12 3.83
C SER A 466 -24.79 15.98 5.35
N ALA A 467 -25.81 15.25 5.80
CA ALA A 467 -25.95 14.89 7.22
C ALA A 467 -24.92 13.81 7.56
N MET A 468 -24.03 14.12 8.51
CA MET A 468 -23.11 13.13 9.07
C MET A 468 -23.93 12.09 9.83
N GLY A 469 -24.20 10.95 9.19
CA GLY A 469 -24.67 9.77 9.89
C GLY A 469 -23.61 9.30 10.90
N THR A 470 -24.08 8.84 12.06
CA THR A 470 -23.22 8.19 13.05
C THR A 470 -23.12 6.70 12.73
N GLY A 471 -21.93 6.13 12.81
CA GLY A 471 -21.70 4.71 12.57
C GLY A 471 -21.18 4.38 11.15
N PRO A 472 -20.96 3.09 10.86
CA PRO A 472 -20.28 2.62 9.66
C PRO A 472 -21.22 2.34 8.47
N LEU A 473 -22.54 2.48 8.64
CA LEU A 473 -23.48 2.42 7.53
C LEU A 473 -23.15 3.55 6.53
N PRO A 474 -22.90 3.25 5.25
CA PRO A 474 -22.67 4.28 4.25
C PRO A 474 -23.91 5.13 4.02
N HIS A 475 -23.89 6.38 4.49
CA HIS A 475 -24.99 7.33 4.29
C HIS A 475 -24.88 7.95 2.89
N LEU A 476 -25.43 7.24 1.90
CA LEU A 476 -25.43 7.64 0.50
C LEU A 476 -26.72 8.37 0.13
N GLU A 477 -26.61 9.58 -0.42
CA GLU A 477 -27.74 10.32 -1.01
C GLU A 477 -28.05 9.86 -2.43
N ALA A 478 -27.06 9.32 -3.14
CA ALA A 478 -27.21 8.76 -4.48
C ALA A 478 -26.15 7.69 -4.74
N LEU A 479 -26.54 6.63 -5.45
CA LEU A 479 -25.62 5.64 -6.00
C LEU A 479 -24.89 6.19 -7.23
N ALA A 480 -23.69 5.69 -7.47
CA ALA A 480 -22.95 6.00 -8.68
C ALA A 480 -23.75 5.55 -9.93
N PRO A 481 -23.94 6.43 -10.93
CA PRO A 481 -24.56 6.06 -12.20
C PRO A 481 -23.61 5.24 -13.07
N SER A 482 -24.04 4.88 -14.27
CA SER A 482 -23.15 4.23 -15.24
C SER A 482 -21.99 5.16 -15.63
N ALA A 483 -20.85 4.56 -15.96
CA ALA A 483 -19.62 5.30 -16.19
C ALA A 483 -19.71 6.31 -17.34
N GLU A 484 -20.58 6.06 -18.33
CA GLU A 484 -20.81 6.91 -19.51
C GLU A 484 -21.48 8.25 -19.18
N GLN A 485 -22.09 8.37 -18.00
CA GLN A 485 -22.85 9.55 -17.57
C GLN A 485 -22.39 10.10 -16.21
N ALA A 486 -21.30 9.57 -15.67
CA ALA A 486 -20.86 9.86 -14.31
C ALA A 486 -20.15 11.21 -14.16
N ASP A 487 -19.85 11.93 -15.24
CA ASP A 487 -19.13 13.21 -15.16
C ASP A 487 -19.83 14.25 -14.28
N ALA A 488 -21.09 14.57 -14.58
CA ALA A 488 -21.88 15.50 -13.78
C ALA A 488 -22.08 15.00 -12.34
N PHE A 489 -22.03 13.68 -12.13
CA PHE A 489 -22.13 13.08 -10.81
C PHE A 489 -20.88 13.35 -9.98
N VAL A 490 -19.68 13.19 -10.54
CA VAL A 490 -18.42 13.38 -9.82
C VAL A 490 -18.07 14.85 -9.57
N ALA A 491 -18.63 15.77 -10.37
CA ALA A 491 -18.40 17.20 -10.21
C ALA A 491 -19.11 17.84 -8.99
N LEU A 492 -19.99 17.10 -8.30
CA LEU A 492 -20.86 17.64 -7.25
C LEU A 492 -20.79 16.82 -5.96
N GLY A 493 -20.79 17.52 -4.82
CA GLY A 493 -20.88 16.93 -3.49
C GLY A 493 -19.62 16.18 -3.06
N ARG A 494 -19.73 15.40 -1.98
CA ARG A 494 -18.64 14.56 -1.47
C ARG A 494 -18.84 13.12 -1.93
N LEU A 495 -17.87 12.58 -2.66
CA LEU A 495 -17.93 11.21 -3.13
C LEU A 495 -17.70 10.21 -1.98
N HIS A 496 -18.36 9.06 -2.10
CA HIS A 496 -18.08 7.89 -1.27
C HIS A 496 -17.27 6.89 -2.07
N HIS A 497 -16.16 6.45 -1.47
CA HIS A 497 -15.23 5.54 -2.08
C HIS A 497 -15.22 4.20 -1.33
N ARG A 498 -15.01 3.13 -2.08
CA ARG A 498 -14.77 1.78 -1.57
C ARG A 498 -13.43 1.28 -2.10
N ILE A 499 -12.62 0.69 -1.23
CA ILE A 499 -11.42 -0.03 -1.68
C ILE A 499 -11.87 -1.28 -2.43
N THR A 500 -11.34 -1.48 -3.63
CA THR A 500 -11.64 -2.64 -4.47
C THR A 500 -10.35 -3.37 -4.79
N GLN A 501 -10.36 -4.69 -4.62
CA GLN A 501 -9.22 -5.54 -4.88
C GLN A 501 -9.48 -6.42 -6.09
N ILE A 502 -8.48 -6.55 -6.98
CA ILE A 502 -8.60 -7.27 -8.24
C ILE A 502 -7.36 -8.14 -8.39
N ALA A 503 -7.54 -9.46 -8.46
CA ALA A 503 -6.46 -10.41 -8.72
C ALA A 503 -6.18 -10.53 -10.22
N VAL A 504 -4.90 -10.67 -10.56
CA VAL A 504 -4.45 -11.01 -11.91
C VAL A 504 -4.35 -12.52 -12.03
N ASP A 505 -5.32 -13.12 -12.71
CA ASP A 505 -5.33 -14.54 -13.04
C ASP A 505 -4.60 -14.78 -14.38
N PRO A 506 -4.28 -16.05 -14.75
CA PRO A 506 -3.53 -16.33 -15.98
C PRO A 506 -4.18 -15.87 -17.27
N TRP A 507 -5.48 -15.56 -17.31
CA TRP A 507 -6.20 -15.15 -18.53
C TRP A 507 -7.23 -14.05 -18.31
N SER A 508 -7.40 -13.57 -17.08
CA SER A 508 -8.49 -12.66 -16.70
C SER A 508 -8.11 -11.80 -15.50
N LEU A 509 -8.88 -10.75 -15.27
CA LEU A 509 -8.86 -10.00 -14.02
C LEU A 509 -10.08 -10.36 -13.21
N ARG A 510 -9.88 -10.76 -11.96
CA ARG A 510 -10.96 -11.24 -11.08
C ARG A 510 -11.14 -10.31 -9.90
N LEU A 511 -12.36 -9.80 -9.74
CA LEU A 511 -12.75 -9.01 -8.58
C LEU A 511 -12.67 -9.89 -7.32
N LEU A 512 -11.95 -9.44 -6.31
CA LEU A 512 -11.89 -10.08 -5.00
C LEU A 512 -12.98 -9.50 -4.09
N PRO A 513 -13.66 -10.34 -3.30
CA PRO A 513 -14.60 -9.84 -2.30
C PRO A 513 -13.86 -9.05 -1.23
N ASN A 514 -14.48 -7.96 -0.77
CA ASN A 514 -13.98 -7.19 0.38
C ASN A 514 -14.35 -7.83 1.73
N TRP A 515 -14.96 -9.00 1.72
CA TRP A 515 -15.41 -9.75 2.89
C TRP A 515 -14.80 -11.15 2.91
N ARG A 516 -14.73 -11.74 4.11
CA ARG A 516 -14.19 -13.09 4.34
C ARG A 516 -15.32 -14.07 4.67
N LEU A 517 -15.44 -15.16 3.91
CA LEU A 517 -16.41 -16.23 4.20
C LEU A 517 -15.98 -17.03 5.44
N GLN A 518 -16.90 -17.17 6.40
CA GLN A 518 -16.75 -17.95 7.61
C GLN A 518 -17.91 -18.93 7.79
N TRP A 519 -17.60 -20.05 8.43
CA TRP A 519 -18.55 -21.11 8.83
C TRP A 519 -18.56 -21.34 10.34
N ARG A 520 -17.63 -20.68 11.04
CA ARG A 520 -17.48 -20.71 12.49
C ARG A 520 -17.76 -19.32 13.04
N PRO A 521 -18.10 -19.19 14.33
CA PRO A 521 -18.30 -17.89 14.96
C PRO A 521 -17.21 -16.88 14.63
N VAL A 522 -17.61 -15.63 14.39
CA VAL A 522 -16.69 -14.52 14.13
C VAL A 522 -16.06 -14.11 15.46
N PRO A 523 -14.71 -14.04 15.56
CA PRO A 523 -14.03 -13.75 16.81
C PRO A 523 -14.21 -12.29 17.24
N ALA A 524 -14.11 -12.03 18.55
CA ALA A 524 -14.26 -10.69 19.12
C ALA A 524 -13.20 -9.68 18.63
N SER A 525 -12.04 -10.17 18.19
CA SER A 525 -10.94 -9.38 17.63
C SER A 525 -11.02 -9.20 16.11
N ALA A 526 -12.10 -9.66 15.47
CA ALA A 526 -12.25 -9.61 14.02
C ALA A 526 -12.12 -8.17 13.48
N GLN A 527 -11.31 -8.05 12.42
CA GLN A 527 -11.13 -6.85 11.61
C GLN A 527 -11.54 -7.14 10.17
N GLY A 528 -12.09 -6.15 9.48
CA GLY A 528 -12.66 -6.28 8.14
C GLY A 528 -14.05 -6.89 8.09
N ASP A 529 -14.58 -6.97 6.87
CA ASP A 529 -15.92 -7.47 6.65
C ASP A 529 -15.93 -9.01 6.62
N TYR A 530 -17.00 -9.61 7.14
CA TYR A 530 -17.19 -11.06 7.22
C TYR A 530 -18.54 -11.46 6.66
N LEU A 531 -18.59 -12.58 5.96
CA LEU A 531 -19.81 -13.25 5.58
C LEU A 531 -19.89 -14.56 6.37
N LEU A 532 -20.80 -14.65 7.33
CA LEU A 532 -21.00 -15.86 8.13
C LEU A 532 -22.17 -16.66 7.57
N ALA A 533 -21.89 -17.82 6.99
CA ALA A 533 -22.90 -18.72 6.47
C ALA A 533 -23.67 -19.41 7.62
N ALA A 534 -24.99 -19.49 7.50
CA ALA A 534 -25.81 -20.27 8.42
C ALA A 534 -25.56 -21.78 8.20
N PRO A 535 -25.61 -22.61 9.25
CA PRO A 535 -25.61 -24.06 9.11
C PRO A 535 -26.68 -24.51 8.10
N GLY A 536 -26.31 -25.39 7.17
CA GLY A 536 -27.21 -25.85 6.09
C GLY A 536 -27.37 -24.87 4.91
N ALA A 537 -26.65 -23.74 4.90
CA ALA A 537 -26.55 -22.78 3.80
C ALA A 537 -27.89 -22.13 3.35
N GLY A 538 -28.91 -22.11 4.21
CA GLY A 538 -30.21 -21.49 3.92
C GLY A 538 -30.28 -19.96 4.11
N ASP A 539 -29.27 -19.39 4.77
CA ASP A 539 -29.09 -17.95 5.01
C ASP A 539 -27.60 -17.63 5.20
N ALA A 540 -27.24 -16.34 5.22
CA ALA A 540 -25.91 -15.85 5.57
C ALA A 540 -25.99 -14.45 6.17
N ALA A 541 -25.06 -14.10 7.05
CA ALA A 541 -24.98 -12.78 7.69
C ALA A 541 -23.71 -12.05 7.24
N TRP A 542 -23.87 -10.91 6.57
CA TRP A 542 -22.77 -10.03 6.20
C TRP A 542 -22.55 -8.98 7.29
N LEU A 543 -21.46 -9.13 8.03
CA LEU A 543 -20.96 -8.17 9.02
C LEU A 543 -19.97 -7.22 8.33
N PHE A 544 -20.21 -5.93 8.41
CA PHE A 544 -19.37 -4.91 7.79
C PHE A 544 -19.16 -3.67 8.67
N GLY A 545 -18.17 -2.86 8.30
CA GLY A 545 -17.87 -1.62 9.02
C GLY A 545 -16.85 -1.78 10.16
N LEU A 546 -16.13 -2.90 10.16
CA LEU A 546 -15.04 -3.16 11.11
C LEU A 546 -13.72 -2.50 10.68
N ASP A 547 -13.56 -2.20 9.38
CA ASP A 547 -12.40 -1.49 8.82
C ASP A 547 -12.58 0.03 8.84
N SER A 548 -12.46 0.64 10.02
CA SER A 548 -12.31 2.10 10.11
C SER A 548 -10.83 2.45 10.28
N TYR A 549 -10.17 2.72 9.15
CA TYR A 549 -8.89 3.43 9.12
C TYR A 549 -9.04 4.76 9.87
N VAL A 550 -8.19 4.96 10.88
CA VAL A 550 -7.95 6.20 11.64
C VAL A 550 -9.10 6.63 12.56
N ARG A 551 -9.04 6.17 13.81
CA ARG A 551 -9.14 7.10 14.93
C ARG A 551 -7.86 6.97 15.74
N GLU A 552 -7.09 8.05 15.81
CA GLU A 552 -5.98 8.18 16.74
C GLU A 552 -6.47 7.83 18.15
N GLY A 553 -5.83 6.83 18.77
CA GLY A 553 -6.11 6.38 20.13
C GLY A 553 -6.95 5.10 20.20
N ASN A 554 -6.28 3.98 20.52
CA ASN A 554 -6.70 2.81 21.33
C ASN A 554 -8.19 2.40 21.44
N SER A 555 -9.02 2.72 20.46
CA SER A 555 -10.45 2.40 20.49
C SER A 555 -10.67 1.05 19.80
N LEU A 556 -11.04 0.04 20.60
CA LEU A 556 -11.50 -1.27 20.13
C LEU A 556 -12.60 -1.10 19.04
N PRO A 557 -12.84 -2.09 18.16
CA PRO A 557 -13.88 -2.03 17.14
C PRO A 557 -15.28 -1.98 17.76
N GLY A 558 -16.16 -1.14 17.23
CA GLY A 558 -17.57 -1.06 17.59
C GLY A 558 -18.30 -0.07 16.71
N GLY A 559 -19.57 -0.36 16.40
CA GLY A 559 -20.38 0.38 15.45
C GLY A 559 -20.84 -0.46 14.25
N ALA A 560 -20.28 -1.66 14.04
CA ALA A 560 -20.52 -2.51 12.88
C ALA A 560 -22.00 -2.73 12.54
N CYS A 561 -22.25 -3.10 11.29
CA CYS A 561 -23.58 -3.44 10.79
C CYS A 561 -23.61 -4.89 10.34
N VAL A 562 -24.77 -5.54 10.51
CA VAL A 562 -25.08 -6.84 9.92
C VAL A 562 -26.27 -6.69 8.98
N LEU A 563 -26.18 -7.32 7.81
CA LEU A 563 -27.30 -7.58 6.92
C LEU A 563 -27.37 -9.09 6.64
N THR A 564 -28.49 -9.74 6.93
CA THR A 564 -28.70 -11.15 6.59
C THR A 564 -29.24 -11.31 5.17
N ALA A 565 -29.08 -12.48 4.55
CA ALA A 565 -29.64 -12.77 3.23
C ALA A 565 -31.18 -12.77 3.28
N SER A 566 -31.76 -13.20 4.41
CA SER A 566 -33.18 -13.04 4.76
C SER A 566 -33.65 -11.58 4.91
N GLY A 567 -32.74 -10.60 4.91
CA GLY A 567 -33.05 -9.18 4.88
C GLY A 567 -33.12 -8.50 6.24
N CYS A 568 -32.69 -9.13 7.33
CA CYS A 568 -32.61 -8.47 8.64
C CYS A 568 -31.37 -7.57 8.72
N GLY A 569 -31.58 -6.28 8.98
CA GLY A 569 -30.52 -5.29 9.20
C GLY A 569 -30.43 -4.89 10.66
N VAL A 570 -29.21 -4.90 11.23
CA VAL A 570 -28.94 -4.44 12.60
C VAL A 570 -27.62 -3.65 12.61
N ALA A 571 -27.61 -2.46 13.22
CA ALA A 571 -26.38 -1.68 13.39
C ALA A 571 -25.94 -1.57 14.86
N ASP A 572 -24.86 -0.82 15.04
CA ASP A 572 -24.19 -0.58 16.32
C ASP A 572 -23.78 -1.88 16.99
N LEU A 573 -23.13 -2.73 16.20
CA LEU A 573 -22.67 -4.04 16.61
C LEU A 573 -21.18 -4.03 16.96
N ALA A 574 -20.83 -5.01 17.77
CA ALA A 574 -19.48 -5.47 18.00
C ALA A 574 -19.18 -6.69 17.10
N PRO A 575 -17.91 -7.13 16.98
CA PRO A 575 -17.53 -8.11 15.96
C PRO A 575 -18.08 -9.52 16.19
N SER A 576 -18.35 -9.92 17.44
CA SER A 576 -18.74 -11.31 17.74
C SER A 576 -20.13 -11.64 17.22
N MET A 577 -20.20 -12.71 16.42
CA MET A 577 -21.39 -13.17 15.73
C MET A 577 -21.38 -14.70 15.57
N ALA A 578 -22.50 -15.37 15.85
CA ALA A 578 -22.61 -16.84 15.73
C ALA A 578 -24.05 -17.29 15.37
N TRP A 579 -24.18 -18.25 14.46
CA TRP A 579 -25.46 -18.88 14.13
C TRP A 579 -25.78 -20.04 15.05
N SER A 580 -27.06 -20.19 15.43
CA SER A 580 -27.56 -21.42 16.03
C SER A 580 -27.43 -22.60 15.07
N ALA A 581 -27.36 -23.81 15.62
CA ALA A 581 -27.21 -25.05 14.85
C ALA A 581 -28.32 -25.28 13.80
N ASP A 582 -29.51 -24.71 13.98
CA ASP A 582 -30.64 -24.76 13.05
C ASP A 582 -30.65 -23.61 12.02
N GLY A 583 -29.70 -22.69 12.09
CA GLY A 583 -29.59 -21.54 11.19
C GLY A 583 -30.69 -20.48 11.35
N ARG A 584 -31.56 -20.59 12.36
CA ARG A 584 -32.66 -19.63 12.59
C ARG A 584 -32.21 -18.39 13.35
N TYR A 585 -31.43 -18.60 14.41
CA TYR A 585 -31.04 -17.55 15.33
C TYR A 585 -29.61 -17.09 15.10
N LEU A 586 -29.41 -15.79 15.05
CA LEU A 586 -28.09 -15.17 14.97
C LEU A 586 -27.80 -14.46 16.30
N ALA A 587 -26.85 -14.98 17.06
CA ALA A 587 -26.30 -14.30 18.23
C ALA A 587 -25.38 -13.17 17.77
N LEU A 588 -25.58 -11.98 18.32
CA LEU A 588 -24.84 -10.77 18.01
C LEU A 588 -24.37 -10.12 19.30
N SER A 589 -23.31 -9.33 19.21
CA SER A 589 -22.82 -8.52 20.34
C SER A 589 -22.93 -7.04 20.01
N ARG A 590 -23.16 -6.22 21.04
CA ARG A 590 -23.18 -4.76 20.95
C ARG A 590 -22.28 -4.16 22.00
N ARG A 591 -21.57 -3.10 21.62
CA ARG A 591 -20.77 -2.29 22.55
C ARG A 591 -21.44 -0.94 22.74
N VAL A 592 -21.73 -0.60 23.99
CA VAL A 592 -22.25 0.71 24.40
C VAL A 592 -21.15 1.44 25.17
N ILE A 593 -20.77 2.62 24.67
CA ILE A 593 -19.75 3.47 25.31
C ILE A 593 -20.48 4.59 26.05
N GLY A 594 -20.43 4.56 27.39
CA GLY A 594 -20.84 5.69 28.24
C GLY A 594 -19.65 6.60 28.58
N GLU A 595 -19.91 7.67 29.33
CA GLU A 595 -18.87 8.65 29.70
C GLU A 595 -17.69 8.05 30.49
N VAL A 596 -17.96 6.99 31.29
CA VAL A 596 -16.97 6.39 32.21
C VAL A 596 -16.86 4.87 32.05
N THR A 597 -17.81 4.22 31.36
CA THR A 597 -17.85 2.75 31.27
C THR A 597 -18.11 2.26 29.85
N VAL A 598 -17.51 1.11 29.52
CA VAL A 598 -17.81 0.35 28.31
C VAL A 598 -18.61 -0.86 28.70
N GLN A 599 -19.80 -1.01 28.12
CA GLN A 599 -20.71 -2.12 28.39
C GLN A 599 -20.91 -2.97 27.14
N TRP A 600 -20.95 -4.29 27.32
CA TRP A 600 -21.18 -5.25 26.26
C TRP A 600 -22.55 -5.88 26.42
N HIS A 601 -23.32 -5.97 25.37
CA HIS A 601 -24.68 -6.53 25.40
C HIS A 601 -24.79 -7.69 24.42
N LEU A 602 -25.50 -8.73 24.84
CA LEU A 602 -25.88 -9.84 24.00
C LEU A 602 -27.22 -9.54 23.31
N LEU A 603 -27.25 -9.82 22.01
CA LEU A 603 -28.42 -9.70 21.16
C LEU A 603 -28.72 -11.06 20.53
N LEU A 604 -30.00 -11.40 20.34
CA LEU A 604 -30.43 -12.57 19.60
C LEU A 604 -31.40 -12.15 18.50
N LEU A 605 -30.98 -12.27 17.25
CA LEU A 605 -31.80 -12.02 16.08
C LEU A 605 -32.50 -13.31 15.66
N ASP A 606 -33.82 -13.31 15.61
CA ASP A 606 -34.64 -14.34 14.97
C ASP A 606 -34.93 -13.92 13.53
N THR A 607 -34.31 -14.60 12.56
CA THR A 607 -34.43 -14.25 11.14
C THR A 607 -35.74 -14.69 10.51
N GLN A 608 -36.47 -15.62 11.12
CA GLN A 608 -37.75 -16.11 10.60
C GLN A 608 -38.92 -15.26 11.12
N ASP A 609 -38.91 -14.97 12.42
CA ASP A 609 -39.96 -14.14 13.04
C ASP A 609 -39.64 -12.64 12.95
N HIS A 610 -38.48 -12.28 12.39
CA HIS A 610 -37.98 -10.90 12.27
C HIS A 610 -38.02 -10.14 13.60
N THR A 611 -37.48 -10.74 14.66
CA THR A 611 -37.40 -10.11 15.99
C THR A 611 -35.96 -10.01 16.46
N LEU A 612 -35.64 -8.93 17.17
CA LEU A 612 -34.39 -8.79 17.89
C LEU A 612 -34.67 -8.87 19.39
N ARG A 613 -33.90 -9.68 20.11
CA ARG A 613 -33.95 -9.76 21.56
C ARG A 613 -32.72 -9.17 22.19
N HIS A 614 -32.89 -8.46 23.30
CA HIS A 614 -31.82 -7.71 23.94
C HIS A 614 -31.64 -8.14 25.40
N ALA A 615 -30.42 -8.51 25.79
CA ALA A 615 -30.10 -8.80 27.18
C ALA A 615 -30.15 -7.52 28.04
N PRO A 616 -30.98 -7.45 29.09
CA PRO A 616 -31.11 -6.22 29.89
C PRO A 616 -29.89 -5.93 30.77
N GLN A 617 -29.09 -6.97 31.08
CA GLN A 617 -27.86 -6.83 31.84
C GLN A 617 -26.65 -6.91 30.91
N PRO A 618 -25.64 -6.04 31.09
CA PRO A 618 -24.41 -6.12 30.32
C PRO A 618 -23.59 -7.35 30.73
N LEU A 619 -22.83 -7.87 29.77
CA LEU A 619 -21.81 -8.88 29.98
C LEU A 619 -20.61 -8.26 30.72
N ALA A 620 -19.95 -9.08 31.54
CA ALA A 620 -18.84 -8.64 32.38
C ALA A 620 -17.58 -8.22 31.58
N ALA A 621 -17.41 -8.77 30.38
CA ALA A 621 -16.27 -8.50 29.51
C ALA A 621 -16.68 -8.55 28.03
N MET A 622 -15.75 -8.21 27.14
CA MET A 622 -15.95 -8.35 25.69
C MET A 622 -16.27 -9.81 25.35
N PRO A 623 -17.43 -10.10 24.74
CA PRO A 623 -17.85 -11.47 24.49
C PRO A 623 -17.10 -12.06 23.30
N CYS A 624 -16.62 -13.29 23.44
CA CYS A 624 -16.24 -14.15 22.34
C CYS A 624 -17.25 -15.31 22.26
N PHE A 625 -17.85 -15.49 21.09
CA PHE A 625 -18.81 -16.59 20.88
C PHE A 625 -18.04 -17.81 20.38
N GLU A 626 -18.02 -18.88 21.16
CA GLU A 626 -17.26 -20.09 20.85
C GLU A 626 -18.08 -21.07 20.00
N ALA A 627 -19.37 -21.20 20.32
CA ALA A 627 -20.32 -22.07 19.64
C ALA A 627 -21.76 -21.66 19.95
N PHE A 628 -22.70 -22.02 19.08
CA PHE A 628 -24.13 -21.88 19.34
C PHE A 628 -24.86 -23.16 18.90
N ASP A 629 -25.13 -24.01 19.87
CA ASP A 629 -25.74 -25.33 19.67
C ASP A 629 -27.17 -25.40 20.24
N ALA A 630 -27.72 -26.61 20.27
CA ALA A 630 -29.07 -26.85 20.80
C ALA A 630 -29.21 -26.55 22.31
N ALA A 631 -28.11 -26.60 23.08
CA ALA A 631 -28.11 -26.26 24.50
C ALA A 631 -28.12 -24.74 24.71
N GLY A 632 -27.44 -23.99 23.84
CA GLY A 632 -27.43 -22.54 23.85
C GLY A 632 -26.16 -21.93 23.30
N LEU A 633 -25.92 -20.67 23.66
CA LEU A 633 -24.76 -19.91 23.22
C LEU A 633 -23.62 -20.09 24.23
N HIS A 634 -22.47 -20.55 23.77
CA HIS A 634 -21.24 -20.65 24.54
C HIS A 634 -20.45 -19.37 24.38
N VAL A 635 -20.31 -18.62 25.47
CA VAL A 635 -19.68 -17.30 25.51
C VAL A 635 -18.46 -17.34 26.42
N SER A 636 -17.32 -16.88 25.94
CA SER A 636 -16.11 -16.65 26.74
C SER A 636 -15.78 -15.16 26.82
N GLY A 637 -14.95 -14.79 27.79
CA GLY A 637 -14.28 -13.48 27.84
C GLY A 637 -12.79 -13.67 27.62
N VAL A 638 -12.06 -12.59 27.30
CA VAL A 638 -10.61 -12.60 26.98
C VAL A 638 -9.76 -13.33 28.04
N GLU A 639 -10.22 -13.42 29.29
CA GLU A 639 -9.55 -14.11 30.40
C GLU A 639 -10.49 -15.04 31.20
N GLN A 640 -11.69 -15.37 30.70
CA GLN A 640 -12.72 -16.09 31.44
C GLN A 640 -13.02 -17.47 30.86
N GLN A 641 -13.43 -18.40 31.73
CA GLN A 641 -13.95 -19.71 31.31
C GLN A 641 -15.22 -19.56 30.46
N VAL A 642 -15.43 -20.51 29.55
CA VAL A 642 -16.62 -20.57 28.70
C VAL A 642 -17.87 -20.73 29.57
N GLN A 643 -18.82 -19.81 29.42
CA GLN A 643 -20.13 -19.83 30.06
C GLN A 643 -21.22 -20.18 29.05
N LEU A 644 -22.10 -21.10 29.42
CA LEU A 644 -23.30 -21.41 28.63
C LEU A 644 -24.44 -20.45 28.99
N VAL A 645 -24.91 -19.71 27.99
CA VAL A 645 -26.21 -19.01 28.04
C VAL A 645 -27.25 -19.92 27.41
N ALA A 646 -28.03 -20.61 28.25
CA ALA A 646 -28.99 -21.61 27.81
C ALA A 646 -30.01 -21.05 26.81
N MET A 647 -30.41 -21.85 25.82
CA MET A 647 -31.38 -21.47 24.79
C MET A 647 -32.68 -20.90 25.40
N GLN A 648 -33.20 -21.51 26.48
CA GLN A 648 -34.40 -21.01 27.16
C GLN A 648 -34.22 -19.59 27.72
N ALA A 649 -33.03 -19.25 28.22
CA ALA A 649 -32.73 -17.91 28.72
C ALA A 649 -32.63 -16.91 27.56
N LEU A 650 -32.02 -17.30 26.43
CA LEU A 650 -31.96 -16.48 25.21
C LEU A 650 -33.36 -16.17 24.65
N LEU A 651 -34.25 -17.17 24.62
CA LEU A 651 -35.63 -17.02 24.14
C LEU A 651 -36.54 -16.28 25.13
N ALA A 652 -36.15 -16.19 26.41
CA ALA A 652 -36.84 -15.39 27.42
C ALA A 652 -36.46 -13.90 27.38
N LEU A 653 -35.42 -13.52 26.62
CA LEU A 653 -34.99 -12.13 26.50
C LEU A 653 -36.10 -11.23 25.93
N PRO A 654 -36.22 -9.96 26.40
CA PRO A 654 -37.14 -8.98 25.86
C PRO A 654 -37.06 -8.91 24.34
N ARG A 655 -38.21 -9.05 23.67
CA ARG A 655 -38.31 -9.07 22.21
C ARG A 655 -38.74 -7.72 21.67
N GLN A 656 -38.11 -7.29 20.58
CA GLN A 656 -38.49 -6.13 19.78
C GLN A 656 -38.74 -6.61 18.34
N MET A 657 -39.82 -6.13 17.73
CA MET A 657 -40.18 -6.48 16.36
C MET A 657 -39.39 -5.64 15.36
N LEU A 658 -38.86 -6.26 14.30
CA LEU A 658 -38.31 -5.53 13.16
C LEU A 658 -39.46 -5.12 12.23
N ILE A 659 -39.36 -3.92 11.67
CA ILE A 659 -40.34 -3.33 10.79
C ILE A 659 -39.84 -3.47 9.35
N ARG A 660 -40.69 -4.02 8.48
CA ARG A 660 -40.38 -4.20 7.07
C ARG A 660 -40.37 -2.86 6.32
N THR A 661 -39.31 -2.61 5.59
CA THR A 661 -39.15 -1.51 4.63
C THR A 661 -38.61 -2.10 3.34
N GLY A 662 -39.44 -2.21 2.29
CA GLY A 662 -39.06 -2.91 1.07
C GLY A 662 -38.70 -4.39 1.33
N ASP A 663 -37.46 -4.75 1.02
CA ASP A 663 -36.92 -6.10 1.20
C ASP A 663 -36.07 -6.24 2.48
N ILE A 664 -36.03 -5.20 3.33
CA ILE A 664 -35.20 -5.17 4.54
C ILE A 664 -36.09 -5.02 5.78
N TRP A 665 -35.73 -5.71 6.87
CA TRP A 665 -36.34 -5.63 8.18
C TRP A 665 -35.41 -4.90 9.14
N LEU A 666 -35.87 -3.80 9.72
CA LEU A 666 -35.06 -2.91 10.56
C LEU A 666 -35.70 -2.64 11.91
N LEU A 667 -34.89 -2.30 12.90
CA LEU A 667 -35.40 -1.75 14.16
C LEU A 667 -36.10 -0.41 13.93
N ALA A 668 -37.06 -0.06 14.80
CA ALA A 668 -37.83 1.18 14.68
C ALA A 668 -36.93 2.41 14.70
N GLU A 669 -35.86 2.36 15.50
CA GLU A 669 -34.85 3.41 15.65
C GLU A 669 -34.01 3.60 14.38
N GLN A 670 -33.99 2.62 13.48
CA GLN A 670 -33.17 2.62 12.25
C GLN A 670 -33.99 2.93 10.99
N LEU A 671 -35.30 3.16 11.13
CA LEU A 671 -36.17 3.43 9.98
C LEU A 671 -35.84 4.74 9.25
N SER A 672 -35.26 5.72 9.94
CA SER A 672 -34.77 6.96 9.30
C SER A 672 -33.68 6.68 8.27
N ASP A 673 -32.91 5.61 8.46
CA ASP A 673 -31.75 5.27 7.64
C ASP A 673 -32.08 4.19 6.61
N ALA A 674 -33.35 3.82 6.46
CA ALA A 674 -33.79 2.73 5.58
C ALA A 674 -33.28 2.90 4.14
N VAL A 675 -33.29 4.13 3.60
CA VAL A 675 -32.75 4.42 2.26
C VAL A 675 -31.28 4.00 2.12
N HIS A 676 -30.46 4.21 3.15
CA HIS A 676 -29.04 3.88 3.14
C HIS A 676 -28.81 2.36 3.19
N TRP A 677 -29.64 1.62 3.92
CA TRP A 677 -29.64 0.16 3.89
C TRP A 677 -29.96 -0.40 2.49
N HIS A 678 -30.91 0.22 1.77
CA HIS A 678 -31.25 -0.19 0.41
C HIS A 678 -30.15 0.12 -0.62
N HIS A 679 -29.24 1.05 -0.32
CA HIS A 679 -28.11 1.39 -1.19
C HIS A 679 -26.90 0.44 -1.02
N LEU A 680 -26.93 -0.51 -0.09
CA LEU A 680 -25.85 -1.48 0.09
C LEU A 680 -25.76 -2.45 -1.09
N ASP A 681 -24.55 -2.67 -1.62
CA ASP A 681 -24.27 -3.72 -2.62
C ASP A 681 -24.30 -5.11 -1.99
N SER A 682 -25.51 -5.64 -1.81
CA SER A 682 -25.79 -6.94 -1.21
C SER A 682 -25.92 -8.08 -2.24
N ARG A 683 -25.44 -7.89 -3.49
CA ARG A 683 -25.52 -8.92 -4.56
C ARG A 683 -24.93 -10.27 -4.12
N HIS A 684 -23.87 -10.25 -3.32
CA HIS A 684 -23.24 -11.45 -2.80
C HIS A 684 -24.15 -12.28 -1.86
N LEU A 685 -25.11 -11.64 -1.19
CA LEU A 685 -26.12 -12.31 -0.36
C LEU A 685 -27.23 -12.98 -1.18
N GLN A 686 -27.42 -12.60 -2.46
CA GLN A 686 -28.52 -13.14 -3.27
C GLN A 686 -28.40 -14.65 -3.47
N SER A 687 -27.18 -15.18 -3.59
CA SER A 687 -26.94 -16.62 -3.72
C SER A 687 -27.31 -17.44 -2.47
N TRP A 688 -27.51 -16.78 -1.33
CA TRP A 688 -27.89 -17.36 -0.04
C TRP A 688 -29.36 -17.13 0.29
N ARG A 689 -30.07 -16.33 -0.52
CA ARG A 689 -31.51 -16.19 -0.38
C ARG A 689 -32.11 -17.52 -0.74
N SER A 690 -32.70 -18.19 0.24
CA SER A 690 -33.58 -19.32 -0.01
C SER A 690 -34.57 -18.90 -1.10
N PRO A 691 -34.71 -19.64 -2.22
CA PRO A 691 -35.68 -19.29 -3.25
C PRO A 691 -37.04 -19.27 -2.57
N ALA A 692 -37.60 -18.08 -2.40
CA ALA A 692 -38.97 -17.95 -1.94
C ALA A 692 -39.80 -18.80 -2.90
N GLY A 693 -40.46 -19.83 -2.35
CA GLY A 693 -41.15 -20.82 -3.15
C GLY A 693 -42.01 -20.15 -4.21
N GLU A 694 -41.82 -20.55 -5.47
CA GLU A 694 -42.86 -20.48 -6.50
C GLU A 694 -44.05 -21.32 -6.00
N SER A 695 -44.89 -20.72 -5.16
CA SER A 695 -46.14 -21.31 -4.71
C SER A 695 -47.12 -20.21 -4.32
N SER A 696 -47.63 -19.50 -5.33
CA SER A 696 -49.08 -19.22 -5.48
C SER A 696 -49.33 -18.34 -6.72
N ARG A 697 -49.24 -18.93 -7.90
CA ARG A 697 -50.07 -18.54 -9.05
C ARG A 697 -50.56 -19.81 -9.72
N ALA A 698 -51.62 -20.37 -9.14
CA ALA A 698 -52.61 -21.18 -9.82
C ALA A 698 -53.97 -20.55 -9.51
#